data_AF-V4BNL7-F1
#
_entry.id   AF-V4BNL7-F1
#
_cell.length_a   1.000
_cell.length_b   1.000
_cell.length_c   1.000
_cell.angle_alpha   90.00
_cell.angle_beta   90.00
_cell.angle_gamma   90.00
#
_symmetry.space_group_name_H-M   'P 1'
#
loop_
_entity.id
_entity.type
_entity.pdbx_description
1 polymer ?
#
loop_
_entity_poly.entity_id
_entity_poly.type
_entity_poly.pdbx_seq_one_letter_code
_entity_poly.pdbx_strand_id
1 'polypeptide(L)'
;MVWGTLSLFVLAATVTVGVFATIDIEFISGKSPPSSIPTDENRVYSVALGERISKPVEAKIVLDGSYVTTGDIASAEVKVTSIDENVYDNNLPSTSDTWASTGGKICQWAYNVAYPKRRDRRFAEFVCADNTTKTLEGITAFGGLITIEGLYHTHPSGSVPTGNRVLKVSITVNGTEYTKVTEPIQVTEPAKSLTVSSVLPATATANSPFDITLQIKDGSGNVVTSGLDSTLFVTLSVSWEHKEFYHLIGKEMFLKETQFRLAGDGAREHASYYDTIIRKRATNGVVTFTNVRILDVGTVKLNFTMSVPRDPWIRQPDDYSDMTCKTVYDGVYFTYNDTAACPTVDAILISDPIIITEQAAASLALVTPTSTIYTNIGANMPLTPDIIVEVRDSGGNRIYAGQDSTLAIVTTISPGSACLSTDSNFNLVDGRGVFPGSICDSGAGITLSFETTSIVSPAGTISAGPLPAMSVTGDIHIANFIDYYKSGSSADPQPHMDSFTKFAVNDINNGIFPGLLNGRTLKIQSVNTWGDVSKTVDAYKEMIEHGTHNPAEKVRAMIGFGQNYLTERMTPLLNGDKMPLLATREDKLEFGDKALYPYYNRLSWHEGAATHSVFLAFKQRKWKKVCYLEMDSISNLHVNLSETEFRFRRAYEQVVLLNNKLQDLQVRYDQPRRDELRSFRYNIRLRMSAVEGVRNAYYEYARQKADKVLYLRHKIRSTVVSDFEDDSSSSEESME
;
A
#
# COMPACT_ATOMS: atom_id res chain seq x y z
N MET A 1 78.87 27.43 45.05
CA MET A 1 79.04 27.27 46.51
C MET A 1 77.86 27.98 47.16
N VAL A 2 77.08 27.21 47.91
CA VAL A 2 75.90 27.48 48.75
C VAL A 2 75.63 28.95 49.08
N TRP A 3 74.39 29.42 48.88
CA TRP A 3 73.68 30.31 49.81
C TRP A 3 72.19 29.95 49.83
N GLY A 4 71.67 29.66 51.03
CA GLY A 4 70.32 29.17 51.27
C GLY A 4 69.41 30.17 51.98
N THR A 5 68.11 29.91 51.79
CA THR A 5 66.96 30.06 52.71
C THR A 5 66.69 31.39 53.42
N LEU A 6 65.48 31.93 53.18
CA LEU A 6 64.46 32.04 54.23
C LEU A 6 63.07 32.21 53.59
N SER A 7 62.12 31.33 53.95
CA SER A 7 60.70 31.46 53.63
C SER A 7 59.95 31.96 54.87
N LEU A 8 59.09 32.96 54.71
CA LEU A 8 58.15 33.43 55.72
C LEU A 8 56.72 33.27 55.19
N PHE A 9 55.90 32.55 55.96
CA PHE A 9 54.47 32.35 55.73
C PHE A 9 53.67 33.59 56.19
N VAL A 10 52.68 34.03 55.40
CA VAL A 10 51.55 34.84 55.86
C VAL A 10 50.26 34.29 55.26
N LEU A 11 49.30 34.00 56.16
CA LEU A 11 47.93 33.55 55.92
C LEU A 11 47.11 34.56 55.08
N ALA A 12 46.30 34.05 54.15
CA ALA A 12 45.10 34.73 53.67
C ALA A 12 43.92 33.75 53.78
N ALA A 13 43.01 34.02 54.72
CA ALA A 13 41.76 33.31 54.87
C ALA A 13 40.79 33.72 53.75
N THR A 14 40.30 32.75 52.98
CA THR A 14 39.20 32.93 52.02
C THR A 14 37.88 32.63 52.73
N VAL A 15 37.04 33.66 52.87
CA VAL A 15 35.65 33.52 53.31
C VAL A 15 34.82 33.07 52.10
N THR A 16 34.43 31.79 52.09
CA THR A 16 33.48 31.25 51.11
C THR A 16 32.07 31.59 51.58
N VAL A 17 31.45 32.59 50.96
CA VAL A 17 29.98 32.79 51.06
C VAL A 17 29.35 31.68 50.22
N GLY A 18 28.85 30.64 50.89
CA GLY A 18 28.09 29.57 50.26
C GLY A 18 26.75 30.10 49.79
N VAL A 19 26.65 30.46 48.51
CA VAL A 19 25.36 30.54 47.82
C VAL A 19 24.92 29.09 47.63
N PHE A 20 23.94 28.64 48.43
CA PHE A 20 23.33 27.33 48.24
C PHE A 20 22.52 27.38 46.95
N ALA A 21 23.04 26.75 45.89
CA ALA A 21 22.29 26.58 44.66
C ALA A 21 21.04 25.73 44.95
N THR A 22 19.88 26.17 44.47
CA THR A 22 18.60 25.50 44.68
C THR A 22 18.38 24.48 43.57
N ILE A 23 18.29 23.20 43.92
CA ILE A 23 18.01 22.10 42.98
C ILE A 23 16.53 21.70 43.09
N ASP A 24 15.84 21.55 41.96
CA ASP A 24 14.48 21.02 41.88
C ASP A 24 14.33 20.02 40.72
N ILE A 25 13.26 19.23 40.73
CA ILE A 25 12.84 18.33 39.65
C ILE A 25 11.50 18.84 39.11
N GLU A 26 11.47 19.19 37.83
CA GLU A 26 10.28 19.68 37.14
C GLU A 26 9.76 18.64 36.14
N PHE A 27 8.51 18.18 36.29
CA PHE A 27 7.88 17.31 35.30
C PHE A 27 7.58 18.06 34.00
N ILE A 28 7.89 17.43 32.86
CA ILE A 28 7.62 18.04 31.57
C ILE A 28 6.11 18.00 31.29
N SER A 29 5.53 19.15 30.94
CA SER A 29 4.11 19.27 30.59
C SER A 29 3.70 18.26 29.51
N GLY A 30 2.62 17.52 29.75
CA GLY A 30 2.12 16.47 28.87
C GLY A 30 2.93 15.16 28.87
N LYS A 31 3.98 15.07 29.70
CA LYS A 31 4.85 13.90 29.89
C LYS A 31 4.86 13.40 31.34
N SER A 32 3.86 13.76 32.12
CA SER A 32 3.58 13.22 33.46
C SER A 32 2.11 12.81 33.55
N PRO A 33 1.74 12.00 34.56
CA PRO A 33 0.33 11.76 34.87
C PRO A 33 -0.46 13.07 34.97
N PRO A 34 -1.70 13.12 34.44
CA PRO A 34 -2.57 14.28 34.54
C PRO A 34 -3.10 14.45 35.97
N SER A 35 -3.51 15.67 36.32
CA SER A 35 -4.01 16.05 37.66
C SER A 35 -5.29 15.34 38.11
N SER A 36 -5.93 14.58 37.21
CA SER A 36 -7.06 13.72 37.52
C SER A 36 -6.97 12.46 36.67
N ILE A 37 -7.27 11.30 37.26
CA ILE A 37 -7.27 10.03 36.56
C ILE A 37 -8.35 10.05 35.47
N PRO A 38 -7.99 9.93 34.18
CA PRO A 38 -8.96 10.02 33.10
C PRO A 38 -9.99 8.90 33.20
N THR A 39 -11.25 9.21 32.88
CA THR A 39 -12.35 8.23 32.83
C THR A 39 -12.33 7.39 31.54
N ASP A 40 -11.52 7.75 30.57
CA ASP A 40 -11.57 7.23 29.21
C ASP A 40 -10.18 7.03 28.59
N GLU A 41 -10.14 7.08 27.26
CA GLU A 41 -9.05 6.73 26.36
C GLU A 41 -7.65 7.28 26.67
N ASN A 42 -7.55 8.24 27.58
CA ASN A 42 -6.34 8.92 28.01
C ASN A 42 -5.64 8.31 29.24
N ARG A 43 -6.02 7.10 29.71
CA ARG A 43 -5.34 6.36 30.80
C ARG A 43 -3.93 5.84 30.46
N VAL A 44 -3.11 6.67 29.85
CA VAL A 44 -1.75 6.32 29.41
C VAL A 44 -0.76 6.13 30.57
N TYR A 45 -1.14 6.54 31.79
CA TYR A 45 -0.32 6.44 32.99
C TYR A 45 -0.86 5.47 34.06
N SER A 46 -2.15 5.10 34.00
CA SER A 46 -2.77 4.11 34.89
C SER A 46 -2.80 2.76 34.17
N VAL A 47 -2.36 1.70 34.82
CA VAL A 47 -2.12 0.39 34.17
C VAL A 47 -2.51 -0.76 35.06
N ALA A 48 -2.81 -1.90 34.45
CA ALA A 48 -3.03 -3.12 35.20
C ALA A 48 -1.75 -3.62 35.89
N LEU A 49 -1.93 -4.39 36.96
CA LEU A 49 -0.84 -5.07 37.63
C LEU A 49 -0.13 -6.03 36.65
N GLY A 50 1.19 -5.95 36.60
CA GLY A 50 2.04 -6.73 35.70
C GLY A 50 2.28 -6.07 34.34
N GLU A 51 1.70 -4.89 34.10
CA GLU A 51 1.73 -4.25 32.79
C GLU A 51 2.48 -2.92 32.73
N ARG A 52 2.90 -2.57 31.51
CA ARG A 52 3.74 -1.41 31.26
C ARG A 52 2.92 -0.13 31.18
N ILE A 53 3.34 0.88 31.93
CA ILE A 53 2.88 2.27 31.76
C ILE A 53 3.05 2.68 30.30
N SER A 54 1.93 3.08 29.70
CA SER A 54 1.85 3.30 28.27
C SER A 54 2.64 4.51 27.81
N LYS A 55 2.79 5.59 28.60
CA LYS A 55 3.65 6.75 28.30
C LYS A 55 4.84 6.87 29.25
N PRO A 56 6.02 7.30 28.76
CA PRO A 56 7.12 7.62 29.65
C PRO A 56 6.75 8.81 30.55
N VAL A 57 7.27 8.77 31.77
CA VAL A 57 7.28 9.91 32.69
C VAL A 57 8.61 10.65 32.47
N GLU A 58 8.54 11.91 32.06
CA GLU A 58 9.72 12.73 31.79
C GLU A 58 9.78 13.92 32.75
N ALA A 59 10.97 14.18 33.29
CA ALA A 59 11.25 15.30 34.18
C ALA A 59 12.62 15.92 33.85
N LYS A 60 12.85 17.15 34.29
CA LYS A 60 14.14 17.85 34.15
C LYS A 60 14.69 18.23 35.51
N ILE A 61 16.00 18.18 35.63
CA ILE A 61 16.72 18.73 36.78
C ILE A 61 16.91 20.24 36.55
N VAL A 62 16.46 21.03 37.52
CA VAL A 62 16.53 22.50 37.52
C VAL A 62 17.52 22.93 38.60
N LEU A 63 18.47 23.80 38.23
CA LEU A 63 19.44 24.42 39.14
C LEU A 63 19.26 25.94 39.06
N ASP A 64 18.93 26.58 40.18
CA ASP A 64 18.69 28.03 40.27
C ASP A 64 17.69 28.54 39.21
N GLY A 65 16.64 27.76 38.96
CA GLY A 65 15.60 28.07 37.96
C GLY A 65 15.98 27.81 36.51
N SER A 66 17.18 27.28 36.23
CA SER A 66 17.66 26.95 34.88
C SER A 66 17.83 25.44 34.67
N TYR A 67 17.55 24.94 33.46
CA TYR A 67 17.73 23.52 33.14
C TYR A 67 19.20 23.13 33.10
N VAL A 68 19.54 22.07 33.84
CA VAL A 68 20.88 21.49 33.82
C VAL A 68 21.05 20.71 32.52
N THR A 69 22.06 21.04 31.71
CA THR A 69 22.36 20.32 30.47
C THR A 69 23.73 19.63 30.47
N THR A 70 24.65 20.05 31.36
CA THR A 70 26.05 19.59 31.43
C THR A 70 26.54 19.56 32.89
N GLY A 71 27.56 18.73 33.19
CA GLY A 71 28.15 18.58 34.54
C GLY A 71 27.69 17.32 35.28
N ASP A 72 28.24 17.06 36.47
CA ASP A 72 28.02 15.82 37.23
C ASP A 72 26.55 15.58 37.59
N ILE A 73 25.82 16.65 37.87
CA ILE A 73 24.37 16.63 38.16
C ILE A 73 23.56 16.22 36.92
N ALA A 74 24.06 16.53 35.71
CA ALA A 74 23.38 16.21 34.45
C ALA A 74 23.34 14.70 34.16
N SER A 75 24.18 13.92 34.85
CA SER A 75 24.24 12.45 34.80
C SER A 75 23.97 11.79 36.16
N ALA A 76 23.24 12.48 37.05
CA ALA A 76 22.92 11.96 38.37
C ALA A 76 22.11 10.66 38.28
N GLU A 77 22.32 9.79 39.26
CA GLU A 77 21.47 8.63 39.48
C GLU A 77 20.11 9.07 40.03
N VAL A 78 19.07 8.54 39.42
CA VAL A 78 17.67 8.79 39.69
C VAL A 78 17.08 7.54 40.33
N LYS A 79 16.35 7.76 41.42
CA LYS A 79 15.61 6.74 42.13
C LYS A 79 14.12 6.95 41.94
N VAL A 80 13.37 5.88 41.75
CA VAL A 80 11.92 5.93 41.57
C VAL A 80 11.24 4.98 42.53
N THR A 81 10.32 5.52 43.34
CA THR A 81 9.54 4.75 44.32
C THR A 81 8.05 4.94 44.01
N SER A 82 7.29 3.85 43.98
CA SER A 82 5.83 3.90 43.96
C SER A 82 5.33 3.96 45.40
N ILE A 83 4.52 4.95 45.77
CA ILE A 83 4.00 5.15 47.13
C ILE A 83 2.47 5.34 47.05
N ASP A 84 1.74 4.93 48.08
CA ASP A 84 0.31 5.25 48.22
C ASP A 84 0.11 6.76 48.31
N GLU A 85 -0.83 7.30 47.54
CA GLU A 85 -1.16 8.74 47.52
C GLU A 85 -1.45 9.26 48.94
N ASN A 86 -2.24 8.52 49.73
CA ASN A 86 -2.62 8.95 51.08
C ASN A 86 -1.45 8.87 52.07
N VAL A 87 -0.51 7.95 51.86
CA VAL A 87 0.71 7.88 52.68
C VAL A 87 1.59 9.08 52.39
N TYR A 88 1.73 9.46 51.12
CA TYR A 88 2.53 10.62 50.73
C TYR A 88 1.89 11.95 51.16
N ASP A 89 0.61 12.18 50.84
CA ASP A 89 -0.07 13.46 51.12
C ASP A 89 -0.18 13.77 52.61
N ASN A 90 -0.31 12.73 53.45
CA ASN A 90 -0.33 12.87 54.91
C ASN A 90 1.06 12.84 55.55
N ASN A 91 2.14 12.84 54.75
CA ASN A 91 3.54 12.72 55.21
C ASN A 91 3.77 11.54 56.18
N LEU A 92 3.10 10.42 55.93
CA LEU A 92 3.24 9.20 56.73
C LEU A 92 4.52 8.45 56.31
N PRO A 93 5.14 7.69 57.23
CA PRO A 93 6.30 6.87 56.90
C PRO A 93 5.95 5.84 55.82
N SER A 94 6.89 5.55 54.92
CA SER A 94 6.70 4.57 53.82
C SER A 94 6.33 3.16 54.29
N THR A 95 6.62 2.83 55.55
CA THR A 95 6.17 1.58 56.20
C THR A 95 4.66 1.47 56.37
N SER A 96 3.92 2.59 56.26
CA SER A 96 2.46 2.62 56.24
C SER A 96 1.86 2.19 54.90
N ASP A 97 2.67 2.03 53.85
CA ASP A 97 2.24 1.49 52.56
C ASP A 97 2.06 -0.03 52.65
N THR A 98 0.80 -0.46 52.82
CA THR A 98 0.43 -1.86 52.98
C THR A 98 0.75 -2.69 51.74
N TRP A 99 0.64 -2.11 50.53
CA TRP A 99 0.93 -2.83 49.29
C TRP A 99 2.42 -3.10 49.12
N ALA A 100 3.26 -2.11 49.40
CA ALA A 100 4.71 -2.28 49.34
C ALA A 100 5.20 -3.29 50.40
N SER A 101 4.63 -3.25 51.60
CA SER A 101 5.00 -4.15 52.71
C SER A 101 4.58 -5.61 52.49
N THR A 102 3.49 -5.87 51.74
CA THR A 102 3.09 -7.24 51.35
C THR A 102 3.85 -7.80 50.14
N GLY A 103 4.82 -7.06 49.61
CA GLY A 103 5.71 -7.52 48.54
C GLY A 103 5.52 -6.82 47.20
N GLY A 104 4.65 -5.81 47.11
CA GLY A 104 4.49 -4.97 45.94
C GLY A 104 5.76 -4.23 45.54
N LYS A 105 6.03 -4.17 44.24
CA LYS A 105 7.21 -3.52 43.66
C LYS A 105 6.87 -2.79 42.38
N ILE A 106 7.59 -1.70 42.15
CA ILE A 106 7.72 -1.12 40.82
C ILE A 106 8.96 -1.68 40.14
N CYS A 107 8.87 -1.89 38.85
CA CYS A 107 9.94 -2.46 38.07
C CYS A 107 9.95 -1.79 36.69
N GLN A 108 11.02 -1.96 35.93
CA GLN A 108 11.22 -1.32 34.63
C GLN A 108 11.98 -2.25 33.68
N TRP A 109 11.72 -2.11 32.39
CA TRP A 109 12.71 -2.50 31.38
C TRP A 109 13.72 -1.36 31.27
N ALA A 110 14.81 -1.47 32.02
CA ALA A 110 15.87 -0.47 32.11
C ALA A 110 16.76 -0.50 30.87
N TYR A 111 17.16 0.69 30.42
CA TYR A 111 18.05 0.88 29.29
C TYR A 111 19.26 1.70 29.75
N ASN A 112 20.37 1.04 30.11
CA ASN A 112 21.63 1.70 30.45
C ASN A 112 22.38 2.18 29.19
N VAL A 113 21.65 2.74 28.23
CA VAL A 113 22.16 3.22 26.95
C VAL A 113 21.50 4.54 26.56
N ALA A 114 22.28 5.48 26.03
CA ALA A 114 21.75 6.78 25.58
C ALA A 114 20.82 6.65 24.35
N TYR A 115 19.97 7.65 24.12
CA TYR A 115 19.18 7.74 22.89
C TYR A 115 20.09 7.83 21.64
N PRO A 116 19.68 7.23 20.50
CA PRO A 116 18.43 6.52 20.24
C PRO A 116 18.47 5.00 20.55
N LYS A 117 19.61 4.44 20.99
CA LYS A 117 19.77 2.98 21.23
C LYS A 117 18.77 2.43 22.25
N ARG A 118 18.36 3.27 23.18
CA ARG A 118 17.29 3.05 24.17
C ARG A 118 15.95 2.57 23.58
N ARG A 119 15.68 2.75 22.28
CA ARG A 119 14.46 2.24 21.62
C ARG A 119 14.56 0.79 21.12
N ASP A 120 15.74 0.17 21.13
CA ASP A 120 15.90 -1.21 20.66
C ASP A 120 15.69 -2.19 21.83
N ARG A 121 14.62 -3.00 21.73
CA ARG A 121 14.20 -3.97 22.77
C ARG A 121 15.28 -4.97 23.16
N ARG A 122 16.28 -5.22 22.31
CA ARG A 122 17.36 -6.17 22.58
C ARG A 122 18.36 -5.70 23.64
N PHE A 123 18.36 -4.40 23.97
CA PHE A 123 19.23 -3.82 25.01
C PHE A 123 18.48 -3.49 26.31
N ALA A 124 17.23 -3.93 26.42
CA ALA A 124 16.41 -3.71 27.60
C ALA A 124 16.73 -4.80 28.64
N GLU A 125 17.09 -4.42 29.86
CA GLU A 125 17.22 -5.34 30.99
C GLU A 125 16.03 -5.17 31.93
N PHE A 126 15.46 -6.27 32.41
CA PHE A 126 14.34 -6.24 33.35
C PHE A 126 14.86 -6.04 34.77
N VAL A 127 14.61 -4.87 35.36
CA VAL A 127 15.08 -4.47 36.69
C VAL A 127 13.89 -4.16 37.58
N CYS A 128 13.88 -4.71 38.78
CA CYS A 128 12.84 -4.46 39.78
C CYS A 128 13.37 -3.69 40.98
N ALA A 129 12.50 -2.93 41.62
CA ALA A 129 12.81 -2.29 42.90
C ALA A 129 13.28 -3.31 43.93
N ASP A 130 14.24 -2.90 44.76
CA ASP A 130 14.78 -3.73 45.82
C ASP A 130 13.70 -4.10 46.84
N ASN A 131 13.80 -5.30 47.40
CA ASN A 131 12.84 -5.81 48.37
C ASN A 131 12.78 -5.00 49.67
N THR A 132 13.88 -4.32 50.02
CA THR A 132 14.08 -3.60 51.27
C THR A 132 13.80 -2.13 51.09
N THR A 133 14.40 -1.50 50.08
CA THR A 133 14.23 -0.05 49.84
C THR A 133 12.95 0.29 49.07
N LYS A 134 12.32 -0.71 48.44
CA LYS A 134 11.13 -0.57 47.56
C LYS A 134 11.32 0.46 46.44
N THR A 135 12.57 0.76 46.14
CA THR A 135 12.99 1.82 45.24
C THR A 135 13.70 1.20 44.06
N LEU A 136 13.32 1.65 42.87
CA LEU A 136 13.98 1.31 41.63
C LEU A 136 15.18 2.24 41.48
N GLU A 137 16.38 1.65 41.45
CA GLU A 137 17.66 2.34 41.35
C GLU A 137 18.31 2.10 39.97
N GLY A 138 19.41 2.78 39.67
CA GLY A 138 20.14 2.61 38.41
C GLY A 138 19.55 3.35 37.20
N ILE A 139 18.58 4.25 37.38
CA ILE A 139 18.10 5.12 36.29
C ILE A 139 19.04 6.32 36.19
N THR A 140 19.66 6.58 35.05
CA THR A 140 20.55 7.77 34.89
C THR A 140 19.82 8.91 34.19
N ALA A 141 19.98 10.13 34.69
CA ALA A 141 19.62 11.33 33.94
C ALA A 141 20.58 11.53 32.75
N PHE A 142 20.08 11.98 31.60
CA PHE A 142 20.92 12.24 30.42
C PHE A 142 20.85 13.73 30.06
N GLY A 143 21.91 14.48 30.35
CA GLY A 143 21.92 15.92 30.12
C GLY A 143 20.83 16.63 30.94
N GLY A 144 20.62 16.19 32.20
CA GLY A 144 19.60 16.67 33.12
C GLY A 144 18.16 16.26 32.78
N LEU A 145 17.94 15.52 31.68
CA LEU A 145 16.65 14.92 31.36
C LEU A 145 16.50 13.55 32.04
N ILE A 146 15.46 13.41 32.84
CA ILE A 146 15.02 12.15 33.44
C ILE A 146 13.91 11.57 32.55
N THR A 147 14.07 10.32 32.12
CA THR A 147 13.03 9.61 31.36
C THR A 147 12.82 8.23 31.94
N ILE A 148 11.61 7.98 32.41
CA ILE A 148 11.22 6.73 33.04
C ILE A 148 10.17 6.07 32.13
N GLU A 149 10.50 4.92 31.56
CA GLU A 149 9.69 4.26 30.51
C GLU A 149 9.59 2.76 30.75
N GLY A 150 8.47 2.14 30.35
CA GLY A 150 8.30 0.69 30.54
C GLY A 150 8.24 0.27 32.01
N LEU A 151 7.72 1.15 32.87
CA LEU A 151 7.44 0.85 34.28
C LEU A 151 6.28 -0.13 34.39
N TYR A 152 6.33 -1.07 35.31
CA TYR A 152 5.22 -1.96 35.66
C TYR A 152 5.18 -2.18 37.16
N HIS A 153 3.98 -2.27 37.72
CA HIS A 153 3.75 -2.66 39.10
C HIS A 153 3.60 -4.17 39.16
N THR A 154 4.24 -4.82 40.11
CA THR A 154 4.10 -6.28 40.32
C THR A 154 3.86 -6.56 41.79
N HIS A 155 3.13 -7.64 42.08
CA HIS A 155 2.87 -8.11 43.42
C HIS A 155 2.90 -9.64 43.46
N PRO A 156 3.61 -10.30 44.39
CA PRO A 156 3.74 -11.76 44.44
C PRO A 156 2.41 -12.52 44.52
N SER A 157 1.42 -11.95 45.20
CA SER A 157 0.07 -12.52 45.32
C SER A 157 -0.93 -12.04 44.26
N GLY A 158 -0.49 -11.25 43.27
CA GLY A 158 -1.38 -10.69 42.24
C GLY A 158 -2.38 -9.65 42.76
N SER A 159 -2.24 -9.17 44.00
CA SER A 159 -3.13 -8.18 44.59
C SER A 159 -2.85 -6.77 44.08
N VAL A 160 -3.92 -6.10 43.67
CA VAL A 160 -3.94 -4.69 43.29
C VAL A 160 -3.92 -3.81 44.55
N PRO A 161 -3.19 -2.68 44.56
CA PRO A 161 -3.24 -1.74 45.69
C PRO A 161 -4.65 -1.15 45.86
N THR A 162 -5.07 -0.93 47.11
CA THR A 162 -6.41 -0.45 47.46
C THR A 162 -6.64 1.04 47.19
N GLY A 163 -5.60 1.79 46.85
CA GLY A 163 -5.64 3.23 46.60
C GLY A 163 -4.79 3.62 45.40
N ASN A 164 -4.93 4.87 44.96
CA ASN A 164 -4.09 5.44 43.91
C ASN A 164 -2.62 5.49 44.39
N ARG A 165 -1.72 5.55 43.42
CA ARG A 165 -0.28 5.57 43.62
C ARG A 165 0.30 6.86 43.09
N VAL A 166 1.37 7.35 43.71
CA VAL A 166 2.21 8.42 43.17
C VAL A 166 3.61 7.87 42.90
N LEU A 167 4.27 8.38 41.86
CA LEU A 167 5.66 8.05 41.56
C LEU A 167 6.55 9.13 42.15
N LYS A 168 7.27 8.79 43.21
CA LYS A 168 8.30 9.65 43.82
C LYS A 168 9.59 9.47 43.04
N VAL A 169 10.04 10.53 42.40
CA VAL A 169 11.34 10.62 41.72
C VAL A 169 12.30 11.35 42.66
N SER A 170 13.45 10.73 42.96
CA SER A 170 14.49 11.37 43.76
C SER A 170 15.87 11.32 43.14
N ILE A 171 16.67 12.34 43.43
CA ILE A 171 18.08 12.44 43.06
C ILE A 171 18.87 12.84 44.31
N THR A 172 20.10 12.33 44.43
CA THR A 172 21.00 12.71 45.53
C THR A 172 22.14 13.54 44.98
N VAL A 173 22.28 14.78 45.48
CA VAL A 173 23.37 15.69 45.09
C VAL A 173 24.08 16.16 46.35
N ASN A 174 25.39 15.95 46.42
CA ASN A 174 26.23 16.31 47.58
C ASN A 174 25.69 15.80 48.93
N GLY A 175 25.11 14.59 48.95
CA GLY A 175 24.53 13.97 50.15
C GLY A 175 23.15 14.48 50.54
N THR A 176 22.56 15.43 49.80
CA THR A 176 21.19 15.90 50.00
C THR A 176 20.26 15.26 48.97
N GLU A 177 19.13 14.71 49.41
CA GLU A 177 18.10 14.11 48.53
C GLU A 177 17.07 15.17 48.12
N TYR A 178 16.83 15.29 46.81
CA TYR A 178 15.79 16.14 46.23
C TYR A 178 14.72 15.26 45.62
N THR A 179 13.45 15.55 45.90
CA THR A 179 12.34 14.64 45.54
C THR A 179 11.15 15.38 44.95
N LYS A 180 10.49 14.79 43.97
CA LYS A 180 9.23 15.26 43.40
C LYS A 180 8.29 14.09 43.15
N VAL A 181 6.99 14.28 43.35
CA VAL A 181 5.98 13.26 43.04
C VAL A 181 5.16 13.63 41.82
N THR A 182 4.76 12.62 41.06
CA THR A 182 3.77 12.79 40.01
C THR A 182 2.37 13.00 40.60
N GLU A 183 1.45 13.46 39.75
CA GLU A 183 0.01 13.29 39.99
C GLU A 183 -0.35 11.79 40.13
N PRO A 184 -1.51 11.47 40.73
CA PRO A 184 -1.89 10.09 41.03
C PRO A 184 -2.12 9.22 39.79
N ILE A 185 -1.75 7.95 39.90
CA ILE A 185 -2.01 6.88 38.93
C ILE A 185 -2.78 5.74 39.60
N GLN A 186 -3.59 5.04 38.81
CA GLN A 186 -4.25 3.81 39.26
C GLN A 186 -3.50 2.57 38.78
N VAL A 187 -3.33 1.62 39.70
CA VAL A 187 -3.01 0.24 39.37
C VAL A 187 -4.32 -0.54 39.44
N THR A 188 -4.66 -1.29 38.40
CA THR A 188 -5.94 -2.01 38.32
C THR A 188 -5.76 -3.51 38.16
N GLU A 189 -6.86 -4.26 38.22
CA GLU A 189 -6.84 -5.68 37.91
C GLU A 189 -6.50 -5.89 36.43
N PRO A 190 -5.61 -6.86 36.12
CA PRO A 190 -5.29 -7.20 34.75
C PRO A 190 -6.42 -7.96 34.06
N ALA A 191 -6.64 -7.64 32.80
CA ALA A 191 -7.42 -8.46 31.89
C ALA A 191 -6.75 -9.82 31.75
N LYS A 192 -7.55 -10.86 31.97
CA LYS A 192 -7.15 -12.25 31.85
C LYS A 192 -7.80 -12.92 30.66
N SER A 193 -9.10 -12.72 30.43
CA SER A 193 -9.79 -13.44 29.36
C SER A 193 -10.86 -12.63 28.68
N LEU A 194 -11.30 -13.11 27.53
CA LEU A 194 -12.42 -12.55 26.78
C LEU A 194 -13.58 -13.55 26.79
N THR A 195 -14.79 -13.06 27.04
CA THR A 195 -16.00 -13.89 27.08
C THR A 195 -17.09 -13.28 26.24
N VAL A 196 -17.92 -14.11 25.61
CA VAL A 196 -19.11 -13.63 24.90
C VAL A 196 -20.20 -13.30 25.92
N SER A 197 -20.75 -12.09 25.84
CA SER A 197 -21.82 -11.65 26.75
C SER A 197 -23.23 -11.97 26.25
N SER A 198 -23.38 -12.18 24.94
CA SER A 198 -24.63 -12.56 24.26
C SER A 198 -24.40 -13.83 23.46
N VAL A 199 -25.33 -14.79 23.51
CA VAL A 199 -25.19 -16.04 22.73
C VAL A 199 -24.99 -15.70 21.24
N LEU A 200 -23.87 -16.14 20.67
CA LEU A 200 -23.61 -16.02 19.23
C LEU A 200 -24.66 -16.85 18.47
N PRO A 201 -25.09 -16.41 17.28
CA PRO A 201 -26.02 -17.20 16.48
C PRO A 201 -25.38 -18.54 16.13
N ALA A 202 -26.05 -19.66 16.45
CA ALA A 202 -25.60 -20.98 16.00
C ALA A 202 -25.74 -21.12 14.48
N THR A 203 -26.70 -20.40 13.89
CA THR A 203 -26.96 -20.34 12.46
C THR A 203 -27.13 -18.87 12.04
N ALA A 204 -26.53 -18.50 10.92
CA ALA A 204 -26.74 -17.21 10.26
C ALA A 204 -26.94 -17.42 8.76
N THR A 205 -27.50 -16.44 8.07
CA THR A 205 -27.60 -16.44 6.61
C THR A 205 -26.44 -15.62 6.04
N ALA A 206 -25.85 -16.07 4.92
CA ALA A 206 -24.75 -15.35 4.28
C ALA A 206 -25.13 -13.88 4.03
N ASN A 207 -24.15 -12.98 4.20
CA ASN A 207 -24.27 -11.53 4.11
C ASN A 207 -25.41 -10.90 4.96
N SER A 208 -26.02 -11.62 5.90
CA SER A 208 -26.99 -11.08 6.84
C SER A 208 -26.28 -10.58 8.10
N PRO A 209 -26.63 -9.37 8.59
CA PRO A 209 -25.95 -8.78 9.72
C PRO A 209 -26.32 -9.44 11.04
N PHE A 210 -25.33 -9.60 11.91
CA PHE A 210 -25.52 -9.91 13.32
C PHE A 210 -24.55 -9.14 14.19
N ASP A 211 -24.91 -8.97 15.46
CA ASP A 211 -24.13 -8.22 16.43
C ASP A 211 -23.46 -9.17 17.42
N ILE A 212 -22.29 -8.78 17.91
CA ILE A 212 -21.48 -9.56 18.85
C ILE A 212 -21.03 -8.65 19.98
N THR A 213 -21.41 -8.97 21.22
CA THR A 213 -20.93 -8.25 22.40
C THR A 213 -20.05 -9.14 23.26
N LEU A 214 -18.84 -8.67 23.56
CA LEU A 214 -17.85 -9.38 24.36
C LEU A 214 -17.52 -8.58 25.63
N GLN A 215 -17.08 -9.30 26.65
CA GLN A 215 -16.64 -8.77 27.93
C GLN A 215 -15.21 -9.22 28.22
N ILE A 216 -14.36 -8.25 28.58
CA ILE A 216 -13.01 -8.45 29.10
C ILE A 216 -13.13 -8.79 30.58
N LYS A 217 -12.57 -9.92 30.99
CA LYS A 217 -12.66 -10.47 32.34
C LYS A 217 -11.31 -10.45 33.04
N ASP A 218 -11.34 -10.19 34.35
CA ASP A 218 -10.18 -10.31 35.23
C ASP A 218 -9.92 -11.78 35.63
N GLY A 219 -8.91 -11.99 36.48
CA GLY A 219 -8.54 -13.31 37.00
C GLY A 219 -9.58 -13.99 37.90
N SER A 220 -10.55 -13.23 38.40
CA SER A 220 -11.67 -13.67 39.24
C SER A 220 -12.96 -13.87 38.44
N GLY A 221 -12.97 -13.52 37.15
CA GLY A 221 -14.12 -13.62 36.25
C GLY A 221 -15.05 -12.40 36.23
N ASN A 222 -14.70 -11.28 36.89
CA ASN A 222 -15.50 -10.05 36.82
C ASN A 222 -15.13 -9.23 35.59
N VAL A 223 -16.02 -8.34 35.16
CA VAL A 223 -15.75 -7.46 34.02
C VAL A 223 -14.75 -6.38 34.44
N VAL A 224 -13.69 -6.21 33.66
CA VAL A 224 -12.70 -5.14 33.87
C VAL A 224 -13.32 -3.80 33.50
N THR A 225 -13.87 -3.10 34.48
CA THR A 225 -14.59 -1.82 34.27
C THR A 225 -13.70 -0.58 34.43
N SER A 226 -12.47 -0.75 34.88
CA SER A 226 -11.52 0.35 35.13
C SER A 226 -10.10 0.01 34.63
N GLY A 227 -9.18 0.97 34.71
CA GLY A 227 -7.82 0.84 34.18
C GLY A 227 -7.71 0.92 32.66
N LEU A 228 -6.49 0.72 32.15
CA LEU A 228 -6.18 0.66 30.71
C LEU A 228 -6.88 -0.53 30.04
N ASP A 229 -6.96 -1.64 30.76
CA ASP A 229 -7.48 -2.94 30.32
C ASP A 229 -8.98 -2.93 30.04
N SER A 230 -9.73 -2.04 30.70
CA SER A 230 -11.12 -1.77 30.36
C SER A 230 -11.31 -1.13 28.97
N THR A 231 -10.21 -0.71 28.33
CA THR A 231 -10.20 -0.02 27.02
C THR A 231 -9.33 -0.70 25.96
N LEU A 232 -9.02 -2.00 26.12
CA LEU A 232 -8.25 -2.77 25.14
C LEU A 232 -8.92 -2.75 23.76
N PHE A 233 -8.12 -2.89 22.70
CA PHE A 233 -8.70 -3.20 21.39
C PHE A 233 -8.97 -4.68 21.29
N VAL A 234 -10.15 -5.01 20.77
CA VAL A 234 -10.47 -6.35 20.33
C VAL A 234 -10.53 -6.36 18.81
N THR A 235 -9.77 -7.27 18.22
CA THR A 235 -9.75 -7.51 16.78
C THR A 235 -10.54 -8.78 16.50
N LEU A 236 -11.63 -8.62 15.75
CA LEU A 236 -12.43 -9.70 15.18
C LEU A 236 -11.89 -10.06 13.79
N SER A 237 -11.73 -11.35 13.53
CA SER A 237 -11.38 -11.91 12.22
C SER A 237 -11.99 -13.31 12.06
N VAL A 238 -12.01 -13.84 10.84
CA VAL A 238 -12.26 -15.28 10.64
C VAL A 238 -11.19 -16.10 11.36
N SER A 239 -11.56 -17.22 11.98
CA SER A 239 -10.63 -18.07 12.71
C SER A 239 -9.47 -18.55 11.82
N TRP A 240 -8.30 -18.72 12.42
CA TRP A 240 -7.08 -19.06 11.68
C TRP A 240 -7.10 -20.46 11.07
N GLU A 241 -7.97 -21.35 11.55
CA GLU A 241 -8.17 -22.68 10.94
C GLU A 241 -8.77 -22.61 9.52
N HIS A 242 -9.38 -21.48 9.17
CA HIS A 242 -9.93 -21.20 7.84
C HIS A 242 -9.00 -20.34 6.98
N LYS A 243 -7.71 -20.26 7.35
CA LYS A 243 -6.72 -19.37 6.73
C LYS A 243 -5.43 -20.10 6.43
N GLU A 244 -4.80 -19.68 5.33
CA GLU A 244 -3.47 -20.10 4.94
C GLU A 244 -2.54 -18.89 4.91
N PHE A 245 -1.35 -19.04 5.48
CA PHE A 245 -0.37 -17.96 5.61
C PHE A 245 0.97 -18.33 4.97
N TYR A 246 1.73 -17.33 4.55
CA TYR A 246 3.11 -17.51 4.09
C TYR A 246 4.07 -17.79 5.26
N HIS A 247 4.97 -18.77 5.07
CA HIS A 247 6.05 -19.13 5.99
C HIS A 247 7.43 -18.55 5.59
N LEU A 248 7.54 -17.97 4.38
CA LEU A 248 8.82 -17.49 3.85
C LEU A 248 9.34 -16.24 4.58
N ILE A 249 10.67 -16.18 4.72
CA ILE A 249 11.37 -15.04 5.33
C ILE A 249 11.05 -13.74 4.59
N GLY A 250 10.55 -12.74 5.33
CA GLY A 250 10.12 -11.44 4.83
C GLY A 250 8.64 -11.37 4.42
N LYS A 251 7.91 -12.48 4.48
CA LYS A 251 6.46 -12.58 4.24
C LYS A 251 5.75 -13.38 5.32
N GLU A 252 6.41 -13.70 6.43
CA GLU A 252 5.80 -14.51 7.47
C GLU A 252 4.49 -13.88 7.95
N MET A 253 3.45 -14.72 8.12
CA MET A 253 2.11 -14.32 8.57
C MET A 253 1.28 -13.51 7.56
N PHE A 254 1.76 -13.31 6.33
CA PHE A 254 0.93 -12.71 5.29
C PHE A 254 -0.13 -13.72 4.89
N LEU A 255 -1.40 -13.30 4.82
CA LEU A 255 -2.51 -14.11 4.36
C LEU A 255 -2.30 -14.42 2.88
N LYS A 256 -2.35 -15.71 2.53
CA LYS A 256 -2.38 -16.17 1.15
C LYS A 256 -3.83 -16.29 0.69
N GLU A 257 -4.65 -16.97 1.48
CA GLU A 257 -6.07 -17.13 1.23
C GLU A 257 -6.86 -17.36 2.53
N THR A 258 -8.15 -17.06 2.47
CA THR A 258 -9.12 -17.38 3.53
C THR A 258 -10.35 -18.00 2.92
N GLN A 259 -10.92 -19.01 3.58
CA GLN A 259 -12.10 -19.73 3.09
C GLN A 259 -13.38 -18.88 3.21
N PHE A 260 -13.41 -17.91 4.12
CA PHE A 260 -14.59 -17.07 4.38
C PHE A 260 -14.22 -15.60 4.36
N ARG A 261 -15.05 -14.80 3.70
CA ARG A 261 -14.92 -13.34 3.63
C ARG A 261 -15.74 -12.69 4.75
N LEU A 262 -15.03 -11.92 5.57
CA LEU A 262 -15.61 -11.09 6.62
C LEU A 262 -16.01 -9.72 6.05
N ALA A 263 -17.20 -9.25 6.40
CA ALA A 263 -17.69 -7.92 6.10
C ALA A 263 -18.39 -7.33 7.32
N GLY A 264 -18.64 -6.01 7.28
CA GLY A 264 -19.38 -5.32 8.33
C GLY A 264 -18.84 -3.93 8.65
N ASP A 265 -19.37 -3.34 9.70
CA ASP A 265 -18.97 -1.99 10.11
C ASP A 265 -17.52 -1.96 10.59
N GLY A 266 -16.68 -1.18 9.93
CA GLY A 266 -15.26 -1.06 10.26
C GLY A 266 -14.41 -2.24 9.78
N ALA A 267 -14.94 -3.11 8.91
CA ALA A 267 -14.14 -4.11 8.21
C ALA A 267 -13.08 -3.42 7.36
N ARG A 268 -11.83 -3.84 7.52
CA ARG A 268 -10.67 -3.29 6.82
C ARG A 268 -9.58 -4.34 6.69
N GLU A 269 -8.74 -4.17 5.69
CA GLU A 269 -7.56 -5.00 5.52
C GLU A 269 -6.46 -4.60 6.52
N HIS A 270 -5.90 -5.57 7.21
CA HIS A 270 -4.80 -5.35 8.14
C HIS A 270 -3.48 -5.23 7.38
N ALA A 271 -2.82 -4.06 7.46
CA ALA A 271 -1.63 -3.73 6.68
C ALA A 271 -0.44 -4.71 6.83
N SER A 272 -0.40 -5.50 7.90
CA SER A 272 0.72 -6.40 8.19
C SER A 272 0.47 -7.87 7.86
N TYR A 273 -0.80 -8.25 7.72
CA TYR A 273 -1.17 -9.65 7.45
C TYR A 273 -2.06 -9.77 6.20
N TYR A 274 -2.48 -8.67 5.57
CA TYR A 274 -3.40 -8.66 4.42
C TYR A 274 -4.70 -9.44 4.68
N ASP A 275 -5.14 -9.43 5.94
CA ASP A 275 -6.33 -10.12 6.40
C ASP A 275 -7.45 -9.13 6.68
N THR A 276 -8.70 -9.52 6.43
CA THR A 276 -9.85 -8.66 6.71
C THR A 276 -10.22 -8.79 8.18
N ILE A 277 -10.18 -7.66 8.88
CA ILE A 277 -10.46 -7.58 10.32
C ILE A 277 -11.48 -6.49 10.62
N ILE A 278 -12.18 -6.63 11.74
CA ILE A 278 -12.93 -5.55 12.37
C ILE A 278 -12.28 -5.30 13.72
N ARG A 279 -11.78 -4.08 13.96
CA ARG A 279 -11.10 -3.74 15.22
C ARG A 279 -11.86 -2.65 15.94
N LYS A 280 -12.30 -2.92 17.16
CA LYS A 280 -13.01 -1.96 18.02
C LYS A 280 -12.32 -1.84 19.37
N ARG A 281 -12.44 -0.66 19.98
CA ARG A 281 -11.95 -0.39 21.33
C ARG A 281 -13.05 -0.71 22.34
N ALA A 282 -12.71 -1.39 23.42
CA ALA A 282 -13.63 -1.63 24.52
C ALA A 282 -13.93 -0.33 25.28
N THR A 283 -15.11 -0.28 25.89
CA THR A 283 -15.54 0.77 26.83
C THR A 283 -15.98 0.10 28.11
N ASN A 284 -15.31 0.39 29.23
CA ASN A 284 -15.56 -0.24 30.53
C ASN A 284 -15.57 -1.79 30.46
N GLY A 285 -14.65 -2.35 29.68
CA GLY A 285 -14.48 -3.80 29.52
C GLY A 285 -15.46 -4.44 28.55
N VAL A 286 -16.34 -3.67 27.89
CA VAL A 286 -17.33 -4.19 26.94
C VAL A 286 -16.98 -3.73 25.52
N VAL A 287 -17.04 -4.66 24.57
CA VAL A 287 -16.88 -4.35 23.13
C VAL A 287 -18.06 -4.91 22.36
N THR A 288 -18.67 -4.08 21.51
CA THR A 288 -19.79 -4.48 20.65
C THR A 288 -19.43 -4.30 19.20
N PHE A 289 -19.33 -5.40 18.47
CA PHE A 289 -19.28 -5.43 17.01
C PHE A 289 -20.70 -5.40 16.47
N THR A 290 -20.95 -4.50 15.54
CA THR A 290 -22.28 -4.28 14.94
C THR A 290 -22.20 -4.64 13.47
N ASN A 291 -23.30 -5.13 12.90
CA ASN A 291 -23.40 -5.41 11.46
C ASN A 291 -22.27 -6.36 10.97
N VAL A 292 -21.89 -7.36 11.77
CA VAL A 292 -20.93 -8.38 11.36
C VAL A 292 -21.61 -9.28 10.32
N ARG A 293 -20.93 -9.53 9.20
CA ARG A 293 -21.45 -10.31 8.08
C ARG A 293 -20.40 -11.29 7.58
N ILE A 294 -20.80 -12.51 7.29
CA ILE A 294 -19.97 -13.52 6.62
C ILE A 294 -20.56 -13.73 5.24
N LEU A 295 -19.78 -13.52 4.19
CA LEU A 295 -20.30 -13.52 2.81
C LEU A 295 -20.42 -14.93 2.22
N ASP A 296 -19.68 -15.89 2.77
CA ASP A 296 -19.55 -17.24 2.23
C ASP A 296 -20.33 -18.27 3.06
N VAL A 297 -20.83 -19.31 2.39
CA VAL A 297 -21.67 -20.37 2.97
C VAL A 297 -20.78 -21.48 3.52
N GLY A 298 -21.14 -22.02 4.68
CA GLY A 298 -20.38 -23.09 5.34
C GLY A 298 -20.31 -22.92 6.85
N THR A 299 -19.48 -23.72 7.51
CA THR A 299 -19.28 -23.63 8.96
C THR A 299 -18.04 -22.80 9.26
N VAL A 300 -18.22 -21.69 10.00
CA VAL A 300 -17.15 -20.74 10.31
C VAL A 300 -16.99 -20.56 11.82
N LYS A 301 -15.75 -20.45 12.29
CA LYS A 301 -15.44 -19.88 13.61
C LYS A 301 -14.88 -18.48 13.47
N LEU A 302 -15.12 -17.64 14.47
CA LEU A 302 -14.57 -16.29 14.58
C LEU A 302 -13.50 -16.25 15.65
N ASN A 303 -12.45 -15.47 15.41
CA ASN A 303 -11.37 -15.22 16.35
C ASN A 303 -11.42 -13.77 16.82
N PHE A 304 -11.41 -13.59 18.13
CA PHE A 304 -11.31 -12.31 18.81
C PHE A 304 -10.01 -12.24 19.59
N THR A 305 -9.14 -11.30 19.24
CA THR A 305 -7.85 -11.12 19.91
C THR A 305 -7.80 -9.78 20.65
N MET A 306 -7.49 -9.82 21.94
CA MET A 306 -7.24 -8.63 22.75
C MET A 306 -5.84 -8.08 22.49
N SER A 307 -5.72 -6.76 22.30
CA SER A 307 -4.45 -6.07 22.07
C SER A 307 -4.42 -4.72 22.77
N VAL A 308 -3.24 -4.31 23.22
CA VAL A 308 -3.10 -3.02 23.90
C VAL A 308 -3.21 -1.84 22.93
N PRO A 309 -3.83 -0.71 23.32
CA PRO A 309 -4.05 0.44 22.44
C PRO A 309 -2.83 1.03 21.75
N ARG A 310 -1.70 1.08 22.44
CA ARG A 310 -0.49 1.73 21.94
C ARG A 310 0.46 0.78 21.22
N ASP A 311 0.37 -0.50 21.50
CA ASP A 311 1.21 -1.54 20.90
C ASP A 311 0.32 -2.68 20.40
N PRO A 312 -0.30 -2.53 19.21
CA PRO A 312 -1.22 -3.54 18.67
C PRO A 312 -0.56 -4.92 18.49
N TRP A 313 0.76 -5.00 18.60
CA TRP A 313 1.58 -6.20 18.53
C TRP A 313 1.74 -6.91 19.88
N ILE A 314 1.18 -6.37 20.96
CA ILE A 314 1.16 -7.01 22.27
C ILE A 314 -0.28 -7.42 22.56
N ARG A 315 -0.47 -8.73 22.71
CA ARG A 315 -1.70 -9.33 23.21
C ARG A 315 -1.79 -9.14 24.71
N GLN A 316 -3.01 -9.15 25.23
CA GLN A 316 -3.24 -9.05 26.66
C GLN A 316 -4.16 -10.19 27.12
N PRO A 317 -3.72 -11.11 27.99
CA PRO A 317 -2.34 -11.27 28.49
C PRO A 317 -1.30 -11.53 27.39
N ASP A 318 -0.02 -11.26 27.69
CA ASP A 318 1.09 -11.47 26.76
C ASP A 318 1.41 -12.98 26.61
N ASP A 319 0.57 -13.69 25.84
CA ASP A 319 0.73 -15.11 25.50
C ASP A 319 0.58 -15.35 23.98
N TYR A 320 1.53 -16.10 23.45
CA TYR A 320 1.67 -16.49 22.03
C TYR A 320 1.86 -18.00 21.87
N SER A 321 1.42 -18.80 22.85
CA SER A 321 1.54 -20.26 22.82
C SER A 321 0.77 -20.90 21.66
N ASP A 322 -0.28 -20.26 21.14
CA ASP A 322 -0.99 -20.60 19.89
C ASP A 322 -0.06 -20.71 18.66
N MET A 323 1.03 -19.94 18.62
CA MET A 323 1.97 -19.97 17.49
C MET A 323 2.68 -21.32 17.32
N THR A 324 2.61 -22.19 18.32
CA THR A 324 3.16 -23.55 18.28
C THR A 324 2.30 -24.52 17.48
N CYS A 325 1.03 -24.18 17.22
CA CYS A 325 0.08 -25.04 16.51
C CYS A 325 0.14 -24.99 14.98
N LYS A 326 1.11 -24.28 14.41
CA LYS A 326 1.22 -24.16 12.97
C LYS A 326 1.78 -25.43 12.34
N THR A 327 1.17 -25.87 11.26
CA THR A 327 1.70 -26.93 10.40
C THR A 327 2.23 -26.29 9.13
N VAL A 328 3.54 -26.36 8.93
CA VAL A 328 4.21 -25.86 7.72
C VAL A 328 4.16 -26.96 6.66
N TYR A 329 3.77 -26.59 5.43
CA TYR A 329 3.82 -27.48 4.27
C TYR A 329 4.36 -26.75 3.05
N ASP A 330 4.82 -27.52 2.07
CA ASP A 330 5.51 -27.06 0.86
C ASP A 330 6.72 -26.14 1.11
N GLY A 331 7.18 -26.02 2.36
CA GLY A 331 8.24 -25.09 2.78
C GLY A 331 7.91 -23.61 2.61
N VAL A 332 6.70 -23.28 2.13
CA VAL A 332 6.31 -21.92 1.73
C VAL A 332 5.09 -21.43 2.49
N TYR A 333 4.23 -22.33 2.94
CA TYR A 333 2.96 -22.00 3.57
C TYR A 333 2.79 -22.69 4.91
N PHE A 334 1.90 -22.16 5.73
CA PHE A 334 1.45 -22.85 6.94
C PHE A 334 -0.03 -22.58 7.20
N THR A 335 -0.66 -23.55 7.83
CA THR A 335 -2.01 -23.45 8.39
C THR A 335 -1.95 -23.66 9.90
N TYR A 336 -2.99 -23.22 10.61
CA TYR A 336 -3.16 -23.59 12.01
C TYR A 336 -3.93 -24.91 12.08
N ASN A 337 -3.46 -25.84 12.90
CA ASN A 337 -4.22 -27.06 13.20
C ASN A 337 -5.56 -26.71 13.88
N ASP A 338 -6.49 -27.66 13.89
CA ASP A 338 -7.78 -27.52 14.58
C ASP A 338 -7.54 -26.92 15.98
N THR A 339 -8.18 -25.80 16.22
CA THR A 339 -8.01 -24.94 17.38
C THR A 339 -8.30 -25.69 18.69
N ALA A 340 -9.04 -26.80 18.65
CA ALA A 340 -9.24 -27.70 19.78
C ALA A 340 -7.95 -28.41 20.26
N ALA A 341 -6.95 -28.57 19.40
CA ALA A 341 -5.66 -29.17 19.74
C ALA A 341 -4.63 -28.14 20.26
N CYS A 342 -4.99 -26.86 20.27
CA CYS A 342 -4.10 -25.79 20.69
C CYS A 342 -4.16 -25.49 22.19
N PRO A 343 -3.04 -25.03 22.77
CA PRO A 343 -3.07 -24.41 24.09
C PRO A 343 -4.12 -23.29 24.08
N THR A 344 -5.00 -23.28 25.08
CA THR A 344 -5.94 -22.18 25.30
C THR A 344 -5.13 -20.92 25.60
N VAL A 345 -5.25 -19.91 24.75
CA VAL A 345 -4.62 -18.61 24.95
C VAL A 345 -5.64 -17.66 25.54
N ASP A 346 -5.38 -17.22 26.76
CA ASP A 346 -6.24 -16.32 27.55
C ASP A 346 -6.58 -15.00 26.81
N ALA A 347 -5.67 -14.50 25.98
CA ALA A 347 -5.87 -13.28 25.18
C ALA A 347 -6.79 -13.43 23.96
N ILE A 348 -7.16 -14.67 23.62
CA ILE A 348 -7.88 -15.02 22.41
C ILE A 348 -9.16 -15.77 22.78
N LEU A 349 -10.25 -15.36 22.17
CA LEU A 349 -11.50 -16.09 22.20
C LEU A 349 -11.81 -16.58 20.79
N ILE A 350 -12.02 -17.88 20.66
CA ILE A 350 -12.53 -18.50 19.43
C ILE A 350 -13.99 -18.82 19.68
N SER A 351 -14.86 -18.40 18.77
CA SER A 351 -16.29 -18.70 18.88
C SER A 351 -16.58 -20.18 18.70
N ASP A 352 -17.73 -20.61 19.20
CA ASP A 352 -18.35 -21.84 18.72
C ASP A 352 -18.60 -21.76 17.20
N PRO A 353 -18.69 -22.92 16.51
CA PRO A 353 -19.00 -22.95 15.09
C PRO A 353 -20.34 -22.30 14.77
N ILE A 354 -20.35 -21.41 13.78
CA ILE A 354 -21.54 -20.76 13.23
C ILE A 354 -21.80 -21.38 11.87
N ILE A 355 -23.01 -21.92 11.66
CA ILE A 355 -23.43 -22.44 10.36
C ILE A 355 -23.99 -21.30 9.53
N ILE A 356 -23.28 -20.92 8.47
CA ILE A 356 -23.71 -19.93 7.48
C ILE A 356 -24.49 -20.64 6.38
N THR A 357 -25.78 -20.30 6.28
CA THR A 357 -26.74 -20.84 5.30
C THR A 357 -26.83 -19.97 4.06
N GLU A 358 -27.27 -20.56 2.96
CA GLU A 358 -27.43 -19.88 1.67
C GLU A 358 -28.47 -18.75 1.74
N GLN A 359 -28.22 -17.66 1.00
CA GLN A 359 -29.24 -16.66 0.70
C GLN A 359 -30.10 -17.16 -0.46
N ALA A 360 -31.39 -16.82 -0.44
CA ALA A 360 -32.28 -17.04 -1.58
C ALA A 360 -32.46 -15.73 -2.37
N ALA A 361 -32.36 -15.82 -3.69
CA ALA A 361 -32.64 -14.71 -4.59
C ALA A 361 -34.11 -14.30 -4.48
N ALA A 362 -34.34 -13.00 -4.25
CA ALA A 362 -35.67 -12.40 -4.17
C ALA A 362 -35.88 -11.30 -5.22
N SER A 363 -34.82 -10.63 -5.64
CA SER A 363 -34.90 -9.57 -6.66
C SER A 363 -33.63 -9.49 -7.52
N LEU A 364 -33.77 -8.96 -8.73
CA LEU A 364 -32.67 -8.54 -9.57
C LEU A 364 -32.59 -7.01 -9.56
N ALA A 365 -31.38 -6.47 -9.51
CA ALA A 365 -31.11 -5.04 -9.54
C ALA A 365 -30.12 -4.71 -10.67
N LEU A 366 -30.38 -3.59 -11.35
CA LEU A 366 -29.44 -3.00 -12.29
C LEU A 366 -28.51 -2.06 -11.52
N VAL A 367 -27.21 -2.37 -11.49
CA VAL A 367 -26.21 -1.59 -10.74
C VAL A 367 -25.65 -0.44 -11.58
N THR A 368 -25.72 -0.55 -12.91
CA THR A 368 -25.27 0.50 -13.82
C THR A 368 -26.10 1.79 -13.63
N PRO A 369 -25.49 2.99 -13.58
CA PRO A 369 -26.22 4.24 -13.41
C PRO A 369 -27.31 4.40 -14.48
N THR A 370 -28.57 4.30 -14.08
CA THR A 370 -29.73 4.34 -14.98
C THR A 370 -30.06 5.74 -15.49
N SER A 371 -29.36 6.78 -15.03
CA SER A 371 -29.76 8.17 -15.29
C SER A 371 -29.40 8.70 -16.67
N THR A 372 -28.62 8.03 -17.55
CA THR A 372 -28.21 8.67 -18.82
C THR A 372 -27.87 7.88 -20.11
N ILE A 373 -27.68 6.54 -20.19
CA ILE A 373 -26.66 6.06 -21.18
C ILE A 373 -27.05 5.05 -22.28
N TYR A 374 -28.33 4.81 -22.63
CA TYR A 374 -28.65 4.01 -23.84
C TYR A 374 -29.73 4.64 -24.71
N THR A 375 -29.52 5.86 -25.20
CA THR A 375 -30.44 6.47 -26.18
C THR A 375 -30.15 5.98 -27.59
N ASN A 376 -28.88 5.95 -27.99
CA ASN A 376 -28.42 5.46 -29.29
C ASN A 376 -27.25 4.49 -29.09
N ILE A 377 -27.36 3.30 -29.68
CA ILE A 377 -26.29 2.27 -29.66
C ILE A 377 -26.02 1.74 -31.08
N GLY A 378 -24.82 1.22 -31.32
CA GLY A 378 -24.51 0.55 -32.59
C GLY A 378 -24.95 -0.91 -32.57
N ALA A 379 -25.51 -1.39 -33.67
CA ALA A 379 -25.85 -2.80 -33.83
C ALA A 379 -24.60 -3.70 -33.95
N ASN A 380 -24.68 -4.93 -33.43
CA ASN A 380 -23.57 -5.88 -33.29
C ASN A 380 -22.37 -5.35 -32.48
N MET A 381 -22.58 -4.32 -31.65
CA MET A 381 -21.54 -3.75 -30.80
C MET A 381 -21.87 -3.99 -29.33
N PRO A 382 -20.85 -4.21 -28.48
CA PRO A 382 -21.04 -4.26 -27.04
C PRO A 382 -21.66 -2.95 -26.52
N LEU A 383 -22.58 -3.08 -25.56
CA LEU A 383 -23.20 -1.95 -24.89
C LEU A 383 -22.17 -1.26 -24.00
N THR A 384 -22.05 0.06 -24.12
CA THR A 384 -21.16 0.86 -23.28
C THR A 384 -21.91 2.06 -22.69
N PRO A 385 -21.93 2.25 -21.35
CA PRO A 385 -21.25 1.44 -20.34
C PRO A 385 -21.84 0.03 -20.24
N ASP A 386 -21.13 -0.86 -19.55
CA ASP A 386 -21.57 -2.24 -19.34
C ASP A 386 -22.86 -2.28 -18.50
N ILE A 387 -23.80 -3.17 -18.85
CA ILE A 387 -24.98 -3.44 -18.01
C ILE A 387 -24.59 -4.47 -16.96
N ILE A 388 -24.64 -4.08 -15.70
CA ILE A 388 -24.34 -4.93 -14.55
C ILE A 388 -25.65 -5.32 -13.88
N VAL A 389 -25.92 -6.62 -13.88
CA VAL A 389 -27.05 -7.23 -13.18
C VAL A 389 -26.55 -7.81 -11.86
N GLU A 390 -27.25 -7.50 -10.77
CA GLU A 390 -26.97 -7.99 -9.43
C GLU A 390 -28.19 -8.73 -8.88
N VAL A 391 -27.99 -9.91 -8.31
CA VAL A 391 -29.04 -10.62 -7.58
C VAL A 391 -29.00 -10.26 -6.10
N ARG A 392 -30.18 -10.03 -5.54
CA ARG A 392 -30.38 -9.61 -4.15
C ARG A 392 -31.33 -10.54 -3.42
N ASP A 393 -31.08 -10.69 -2.13
CA ASP A 393 -31.99 -11.35 -1.20
C ASP A 393 -33.20 -10.47 -0.84
N SER A 394 -34.08 -10.98 0.03
CA SER A 394 -35.27 -10.27 0.49
C SER A 394 -34.97 -9.03 1.35
N GLY A 395 -33.77 -8.95 1.92
CA GLY A 395 -33.27 -7.78 2.64
C GLY A 395 -32.66 -6.72 1.72
N GLY A 396 -32.61 -6.96 0.40
CA GLY A 396 -31.97 -6.09 -0.58
C GLY A 396 -30.44 -6.18 -0.60
N ASN A 397 -29.86 -7.18 0.08
CA ASN A 397 -28.42 -7.41 0.07
C ASN A 397 -28.02 -8.27 -1.12
N ARG A 398 -26.85 -7.99 -1.70
CA ARG A 398 -26.25 -8.84 -2.73
C ARG A 398 -26.01 -10.26 -2.21
N ILE A 399 -26.22 -11.26 -3.05
CA ILE A 399 -25.87 -12.66 -2.77
C ILE A 399 -24.45 -12.93 -3.23
N TYR A 400 -23.53 -13.24 -2.31
CA TYR A 400 -22.11 -13.42 -2.63
C TYR A 400 -21.70 -14.88 -2.86
N ALA A 401 -22.42 -15.83 -2.26
CA ALA A 401 -22.09 -17.25 -2.28
C ALA A 401 -23.36 -18.12 -2.23
N GLY A 402 -23.18 -19.43 -2.41
CA GLY A 402 -24.26 -20.41 -2.50
C GLY A 402 -24.77 -20.60 -3.93
N GLN A 403 -25.77 -21.45 -4.11
CA GLN A 403 -26.30 -21.79 -5.44
C GLN A 403 -26.79 -20.56 -6.23
N ASP A 404 -27.45 -19.63 -5.56
CA ASP A 404 -28.03 -18.45 -6.19
C ASP A 404 -26.99 -17.36 -6.54
N SER A 405 -25.72 -17.48 -6.12
CA SER A 405 -24.67 -16.53 -6.53
C SER A 405 -24.19 -16.76 -7.97
N THR A 406 -24.55 -17.89 -8.57
CA THR A 406 -24.13 -18.30 -9.93
C THR A 406 -25.28 -18.49 -10.91
N LEU A 407 -26.45 -17.89 -10.60
CA LEU A 407 -27.65 -18.03 -11.42
C LEU A 407 -27.40 -17.66 -12.88
N ALA A 408 -28.05 -18.41 -13.76
CA ALA A 408 -28.16 -18.05 -15.17
C ALA A 408 -29.16 -16.90 -15.32
N ILE A 409 -28.74 -15.86 -16.02
CA ILE A 409 -29.58 -14.74 -16.43
C ILE A 409 -30.02 -14.97 -17.86
N VAL A 410 -31.33 -14.97 -18.06
CA VAL A 410 -31.98 -14.96 -19.37
C VAL A 410 -32.26 -13.52 -19.75
N THR A 411 -31.73 -13.09 -20.89
CA THR A 411 -32.00 -11.75 -21.41
C THR A 411 -33.16 -11.81 -22.41
N THR A 412 -34.16 -10.95 -22.21
CA THR A 412 -35.30 -10.80 -23.12
C THR A 412 -35.27 -9.43 -23.79
N ILE A 413 -35.70 -9.39 -25.05
CA ILE A 413 -35.73 -8.19 -25.89
C ILE A 413 -37.15 -7.89 -26.35
N SER A 414 -37.53 -6.62 -26.36
CA SER A 414 -38.81 -6.14 -26.90
C SER A 414 -38.56 -5.00 -27.89
N PRO A 415 -39.27 -4.94 -29.03
CA PRO A 415 -40.24 -5.93 -29.51
C PRO A 415 -39.56 -7.26 -29.84
N GLY A 416 -40.24 -8.40 -29.64
CA GLY A 416 -39.64 -9.74 -29.80
C GLY A 416 -39.16 -10.09 -31.21
N SER A 417 -39.39 -9.22 -32.19
CA SER A 417 -38.82 -9.28 -33.54
C SER A 417 -37.40 -8.75 -33.62
N ALA A 418 -36.89 -8.07 -32.59
CA ALA A 418 -35.53 -7.53 -32.58
C ALA A 418 -34.50 -8.64 -32.31
N CYS A 419 -33.41 -8.66 -33.09
CA CYS A 419 -32.35 -9.65 -32.92
C CYS A 419 -31.48 -9.37 -31.70
N LEU A 420 -31.25 -10.41 -30.89
CA LEU A 420 -30.33 -10.42 -29.76
C LEU A 420 -29.22 -11.45 -30.04
N SER A 421 -27.98 -11.12 -29.69
CA SER A 421 -26.84 -12.01 -29.93
C SER A 421 -26.95 -13.33 -29.16
N THR A 422 -26.29 -14.38 -29.66
CA THR A 422 -26.39 -15.75 -29.10
C THR A 422 -25.73 -15.90 -27.73
N ASP A 423 -24.84 -14.99 -27.36
CA ASP A 423 -24.14 -14.91 -26.08
C ASP A 423 -24.87 -14.05 -25.04
N SER A 424 -26.08 -13.56 -25.34
CA SER A 424 -26.85 -12.66 -24.47
C SER A 424 -27.28 -13.24 -23.12
N ASN A 425 -27.31 -14.56 -22.98
CA ASN A 425 -27.54 -15.22 -21.69
C ASN A 425 -26.20 -15.49 -21.02
N PHE A 426 -26.11 -15.21 -19.72
CA PHE A 426 -24.85 -15.26 -18.98
C PHE A 426 -25.08 -15.73 -17.54
N ASN A 427 -24.01 -16.20 -16.90
CA ASN A 427 -24.07 -16.60 -15.49
C ASN A 427 -23.52 -15.48 -14.60
N LEU A 428 -24.09 -15.36 -13.40
CA LEU A 428 -23.54 -14.50 -12.36
C LEU A 428 -22.25 -15.11 -11.77
N VAL A 429 -21.38 -14.23 -11.26
CA VAL A 429 -20.21 -14.55 -10.44
C VAL A 429 -20.32 -13.70 -9.18
N ASP A 430 -20.33 -14.35 -8.01
CA ASP A 430 -20.64 -13.73 -6.72
C ASP A 430 -21.94 -12.90 -6.77
N GLY A 431 -22.96 -13.37 -7.48
CA GLY A 431 -24.25 -12.68 -7.63
C GLY A 431 -24.22 -11.41 -8.46
N ARG A 432 -23.16 -11.17 -9.26
CA ARG A 432 -23.15 -10.13 -10.30
C ARG A 432 -22.71 -10.69 -11.64
N GLY A 433 -23.28 -10.16 -12.71
CA GLY A 433 -22.84 -10.47 -14.06
C GLY A 433 -22.91 -9.24 -14.93
N VAL A 434 -21.97 -9.17 -15.87
CA VAL A 434 -21.93 -8.16 -16.93
C VAL A 434 -22.62 -8.75 -18.14
N PHE A 435 -23.63 -8.08 -18.67
CA PHE A 435 -24.29 -8.49 -19.90
C PHE A 435 -23.28 -8.46 -21.07
N PRO A 436 -22.96 -9.60 -21.69
CA PRO A 436 -21.94 -9.66 -22.72
C PRO A 436 -22.53 -9.46 -24.14
N GLY A 437 -23.85 -9.51 -24.28
CA GLY A 437 -24.51 -9.55 -25.57
C GLY A 437 -24.57 -8.20 -26.32
N SER A 438 -25.11 -8.26 -27.52
CA SER A 438 -25.34 -7.12 -28.41
C SER A 438 -26.66 -7.26 -29.16
N ILE A 439 -27.13 -6.17 -29.76
CA ILE A 439 -28.38 -6.14 -30.54
C ILE A 439 -28.03 -6.19 -32.02
N CYS A 440 -28.54 -7.17 -32.76
CA CYS A 440 -28.04 -7.43 -34.11
C CYS A 440 -28.68 -6.57 -35.19
N ASP A 441 -29.89 -6.06 -35.00
CA ASP A 441 -30.59 -5.27 -36.01
C ASP A 441 -30.76 -3.82 -35.60
N SER A 442 -30.76 -2.93 -36.58
CA SER A 442 -31.10 -1.52 -36.37
C SER A 442 -32.61 -1.37 -36.16
N GLY A 443 -33.01 -0.53 -35.22
CA GLY A 443 -34.42 -0.32 -34.89
C GLY A 443 -34.60 0.71 -33.77
N ALA A 444 -35.81 1.19 -33.57
CA ALA A 444 -36.14 2.15 -32.50
C ALA A 444 -37.10 1.53 -31.49
N GLY A 445 -37.06 2.01 -30.25
CA GLY A 445 -37.96 1.55 -29.19
C GLY A 445 -37.60 0.17 -28.63
N ILE A 446 -36.35 -0.25 -28.80
CA ILE A 446 -35.89 -1.54 -28.30
C ILE A 446 -35.70 -1.45 -26.79
N THR A 447 -36.03 -2.48 -26.02
CA THR A 447 -35.80 -2.54 -24.57
C THR A 447 -35.29 -3.93 -24.19
N LEU A 448 -34.39 -3.98 -23.21
CA LEU A 448 -33.89 -5.23 -22.62
C LEU A 448 -34.47 -5.43 -21.22
N SER A 449 -34.80 -6.68 -20.89
CA SER A 449 -35.09 -7.11 -19.53
C SER A 449 -34.27 -8.35 -19.20
N PHE A 450 -34.03 -8.57 -17.91
CA PHE A 450 -33.22 -9.67 -17.40
C PHE A 450 -34.07 -10.49 -16.45
N GLU A 451 -34.04 -11.80 -16.62
CA GLU A 451 -34.89 -12.74 -15.90
C GLU A 451 -34.06 -13.89 -15.34
N THR A 452 -34.44 -14.37 -14.16
CA THR A 452 -33.88 -15.58 -13.56
C THR A 452 -34.89 -16.25 -12.64
N THR A 453 -34.54 -17.40 -12.08
CA THR A 453 -35.33 -18.09 -11.06
C THR A 453 -34.39 -18.58 -9.98
N SER A 454 -34.71 -18.31 -8.72
CA SER A 454 -33.94 -18.82 -7.57
C SER A 454 -33.91 -20.35 -7.60
N ILE A 455 -32.74 -20.94 -7.36
CA ILE A 455 -32.57 -22.38 -7.16
C ILE A 455 -32.90 -22.73 -5.71
N VAL A 456 -32.50 -21.88 -4.77
CA VAL A 456 -32.70 -22.10 -3.32
C VAL A 456 -34.17 -21.98 -2.92
N SER A 457 -34.91 -21.04 -3.48
CA SER A 457 -36.35 -20.85 -3.26
C SER A 457 -37.08 -20.60 -4.58
N PRO A 458 -37.39 -21.66 -5.37
CA PRO A 458 -38.03 -21.51 -6.66
C PRO A 458 -39.45 -20.94 -6.54
N ALA A 459 -39.58 -19.62 -6.62
CA ALA A 459 -40.82 -18.88 -6.48
C ALA A 459 -40.99 -17.90 -7.64
N GLY A 460 -41.37 -18.43 -8.81
CA GLY A 460 -41.61 -17.62 -10.01
C GLY A 460 -40.37 -16.96 -10.60
N THR A 461 -40.56 -16.24 -11.71
CA THR A 461 -39.49 -15.52 -12.40
C THR A 461 -39.20 -14.20 -11.69
N ILE A 462 -37.93 -13.96 -11.37
CA ILE A 462 -37.42 -12.71 -10.85
C ILE A 462 -36.92 -11.89 -12.05
N SER A 463 -37.33 -10.64 -12.18
CA SER A 463 -36.95 -9.80 -13.30
C SER A 463 -36.36 -8.45 -12.89
N ALA A 464 -35.50 -7.90 -13.75
CA ALA A 464 -35.04 -6.53 -13.72
C ALA A 464 -35.27 -5.87 -15.08
N GLY A 465 -35.82 -4.65 -15.07
CA GLY A 465 -36.16 -3.90 -16.27
C GLY A 465 -37.68 -3.70 -16.45
N PRO A 466 -38.12 -3.28 -17.66
CA PRO A 466 -37.29 -3.04 -18.84
C PRO A 466 -36.37 -1.83 -18.68
N LEU A 467 -35.20 -1.88 -19.33
CA LEU A 467 -34.38 -0.68 -19.54
C LEU A 467 -35.13 0.37 -20.36
N PRO A 468 -34.75 1.67 -20.25
CA PRO A 468 -35.29 2.71 -21.12
C PRO A 468 -35.17 2.34 -22.60
N ALA A 469 -36.15 2.77 -23.40
CA ALA A 469 -36.18 2.54 -24.83
C ALA A 469 -34.94 3.10 -25.53
N MET A 470 -34.29 2.25 -26.31
CA MET A 470 -33.05 2.50 -27.03
C MET A 470 -33.28 2.49 -28.55
N SER A 471 -32.55 3.34 -29.25
CA SER A 471 -32.44 3.32 -30.71
C SER A 471 -31.12 2.66 -31.11
N VAL A 472 -31.20 1.70 -32.02
CA VAL A 472 -30.06 0.94 -32.53
C VAL A 472 -29.77 1.39 -33.95
N THR A 473 -28.58 1.96 -34.15
CA THR A 473 -28.10 2.43 -35.44
C THR A 473 -27.32 1.32 -36.14
N GLY A 474 -27.37 1.32 -37.48
CA GLY A 474 -26.53 0.47 -38.32
C GLY A 474 -25.16 1.07 -38.61
N ASP A 475 -24.77 2.13 -37.92
CA ASP A 475 -23.59 2.92 -38.25
C ASP A 475 -22.33 2.33 -37.59
N ILE A 476 -21.26 2.20 -38.35
CA ILE A 476 -19.95 1.71 -37.90
C ILE A 476 -18.96 2.86 -38.03
N HIS A 477 -18.41 3.32 -36.91
CA HIS A 477 -17.46 4.43 -36.90
C HIS A 477 -16.02 3.91 -36.88
N ILE A 478 -15.22 4.32 -37.85
CA ILE A 478 -13.77 4.09 -37.91
C ILE A 478 -13.05 5.44 -37.96
N ALA A 479 -11.79 5.46 -37.53
CA ALA A 479 -10.96 6.65 -37.65
C ALA A 479 -9.77 6.44 -38.57
N ASN A 480 -9.36 7.50 -39.25
CA ASN A 480 -8.18 7.54 -40.09
C ASN A 480 -7.20 8.58 -39.54
N PHE A 481 -6.11 8.12 -38.95
CA PHE A 481 -5.04 8.97 -38.42
C PHE A 481 -3.87 8.94 -39.40
N ILE A 482 -3.65 10.04 -40.12
CA ILE A 482 -2.56 10.11 -41.09
C ILE A 482 -2.00 11.52 -41.20
N ASP A 483 -0.74 11.63 -41.60
CA ASP A 483 -0.16 12.91 -42.00
C ASP A 483 -0.65 13.26 -43.42
N TYR A 484 -1.47 14.31 -43.52
CA TYR A 484 -2.06 14.76 -44.79
C TYR A 484 -1.02 15.20 -45.83
N TYR A 485 0.20 15.56 -45.40
CA TYR A 485 1.19 16.23 -46.24
C TYR A 485 2.45 15.39 -46.51
N LYS A 486 2.71 14.32 -45.75
CA LYS A 486 3.86 13.42 -45.95
C LYS A 486 3.52 12.04 -46.48
N SER A 487 2.23 11.74 -46.68
CA SER A 487 1.77 10.43 -47.15
C SER A 487 1.71 10.28 -48.68
N GLY A 488 2.20 11.27 -49.44
CA GLY A 488 2.35 11.24 -50.90
C GLY A 488 3.71 11.78 -51.39
N SER A 489 3.95 11.73 -52.70
CA SER A 489 5.10 12.39 -53.35
C SER A 489 5.11 13.86 -52.95
N SER A 490 6.26 14.39 -52.51
CA SER A 490 6.44 15.78 -52.07
C SER A 490 6.14 16.84 -53.14
N ALA A 491 5.75 16.42 -54.34
CA ALA A 491 5.40 17.28 -55.47
C ALA A 491 3.88 17.54 -55.61
N ASP A 492 3.00 16.87 -54.84
CA ASP A 492 1.54 17.02 -54.98
C ASP A 492 0.89 17.45 -53.63
N PRO A 493 0.30 18.65 -53.52
CA PRO A 493 -0.12 19.25 -52.24
C PRO A 493 -1.51 18.79 -51.72
N GLN A 494 -2.18 17.80 -52.34
CA GLN A 494 -3.51 17.36 -51.90
C GLN A 494 -3.45 16.14 -50.95
N PRO A 495 -4.35 16.04 -49.96
CA PRO A 495 -4.43 14.89 -49.06
C PRO A 495 -5.06 13.68 -49.77
N HIS A 496 -4.30 13.04 -50.67
CA HIS A 496 -4.76 11.93 -51.50
C HIS A 496 -5.24 10.74 -50.67
N MET A 497 -4.60 10.45 -49.53
CA MET A 497 -4.97 9.33 -48.66
C MET A 497 -6.28 9.55 -47.90
N ASP A 498 -6.53 10.77 -47.40
CA ASP A 498 -7.81 11.11 -46.78
C ASP A 498 -8.96 11.03 -47.78
N SER A 499 -8.75 11.63 -48.96
CA SER A 499 -9.72 11.60 -50.06
C SER A 499 -10.01 10.18 -50.50
N PHE A 500 -8.97 9.35 -50.69
CA PHE A 500 -9.12 7.94 -51.02
C PHE A 500 -9.96 7.19 -49.97
N THR A 501 -9.69 7.40 -48.68
CA THR A 501 -10.38 6.66 -47.63
C THR A 501 -11.85 7.08 -47.55
N LYS A 502 -12.17 8.36 -47.76
CA LYS A 502 -13.54 8.86 -47.89
C LYS A 502 -14.27 8.28 -49.10
N PHE A 503 -13.61 8.21 -50.26
CA PHE A 503 -14.21 7.59 -51.46
C PHE A 503 -14.43 6.10 -51.27
N ALA A 504 -13.48 5.38 -50.69
CA ALA A 504 -13.62 3.95 -50.40
C ALA A 504 -14.81 3.67 -49.46
N VAL A 505 -15.00 4.50 -48.44
CA VAL A 505 -16.16 4.41 -47.54
C VAL A 505 -17.47 4.69 -48.28
N ASN A 506 -17.49 5.69 -49.17
CA ASN A 506 -18.66 5.96 -50.02
C ASN A 506 -18.96 4.80 -50.97
N ASP A 507 -17.95 4.19 -51.58
CA ASP A 507 -18.11 3.04 -52.47
C ASP A 507 -18.70 1.83 -51.74
N ILE A 508 -18.24 1.57 -50.51
CA ILE A 508 -18.79 0.53 -49.64
C ILE A 508 -20.25 0.82 -49.31
N ASN A 509 -20.56 2.05 -48.89
CA ASN A 509 -21.92 2.45 -48.52
C ASN A 509 -22.89 2.46 -49.72
N ASN A 510 -22.38 2.76 -50.92
CA ASN A 510 -23.15 2.72 -52.17
C ASN A 510 -23.35 1.28 -52.68
N GLY A 511 -22.85 0.27 -51.97
CA GLY A 511 -23.04 -1.13 -52.31
C GLY A 511 -22.23 -1.59 -53.52
N ILE A 512 -21.14 -0.90 -53.87
CA ILE A 512 -20.23 -1.33 -54.95
C ILE A 512 -19.66 -2.72 -54.65
N PHE A 513 -19.50 -3.05 -53.36
CA PHE A 513 -19.13 -4.37 -52.88
C PHE A 513 -20.34 -5.06 -52.22
N PRO A 514 -21.22 -5.73 -53.00
CA PRO A 514 -22.46 -6.30 -52.48
C PRO A 514 -22.18 -7.37 -51.43
N GLY A 515 -22.95 -7.35 -50.34
CA GLY A 515 -22.82 -8.31 -49.24
C GLY A 515 -21.76 -7.98 -48.19
N LEU A 516 -20.94 -6.94 -48.38
CA LEU A 516 -19.87 -6.59 -47.43
C LEU A 516 -20.40 -6.03 -46.10
N LEU A 517 -21.39 -5.13 -46.15
CA LEU A 517 -21.96 -4.44 -44.98
C LEU A 517 -23.50 -4.26 -45.13
N ASN A 518 -24.23 -5.38 -45.30
CA ASN A 518 -25.68 -5.33 -45.49
C ASN A 518 -26.40 -4.63 -44.32
N GLY A 519 -27.22 -3.61 -44.62
CA GLY A 519 -27.99 -2.87 -43.61
C GLY A 519 -27.12 -2.03 -42.66
N ARG A 520 -25.89 -1.68 -43.07
CA ARG A 520 -24.94 -0.91 -42.27
C ARG A 520 -24.35 0.25 -43.06
N THR A 521 -24.00 1.31 -42.36
CA THR A 521 -23.30 2.47 -42.92
C THR A 521 -21.94 2.60 -42.27
N LEU A 522 -20.87 2.56 -43.05
CA LEU A 522 -19.54 2.88 -42.56
C LEU A 522 -19.36 4.40 -42.51
N LYS A 523 -18.93 4.92 -41.36
CA LYS A 523 -18.60 6.32 -41.12
C LYS A 523 -17.12 6.42 -40.80
N ILE A 524 -16.46 7.43 -41.36
CA ILE A 524 -15.05 7.66 -41.11
C ILE A 524 -14.76 9.07 -40.61
N GLN A 525 -13.99 9.16 -39.54
CA GLN A 525 -13.42 10.40 -39.04
C GLN A 525 -11.92 10.44 -39.35
N SER A 526 -11.51 11.39 -40.18
CA SER A 526 -10.09 11.58 -40.48
C SER A 526 -9.47 12.64 -39.59
N VAL A 527 -8.28 12.34 -39.08
CA VAL A 527 -7.49 13.18 -38.19
C VAL A 527 -6.11 13.37 -38.80
N ASN A 528 -5.66 14.63 -38.88
CA ASN A 528 -4.30 14.94 -39.29
C ASN A 528 -3.34 14.75 -38.12
N THR A 529 -2.35 13.86 -38.27
CA THR A 529 -1.34 13.64 -37.23
C THR A 529 -0.21 14.66 -37.27
N TRP A 530 0.00 15.34 -38.40
CA TRP A 530 1.17 16.17 -38.69
C TRP A 530 2.53 15.48 -38.48
N GLY A 531 2.56 14.15 -38.35
CA GLY A 531 3.75 13.43 -37.93
C GLY A 531 4.18 13.69 -36.48
N ASP A 532 3.32 14.27 -35.64
CA ASP A 532 3.62 14.71 -34.27
C ASP A 532 2.92 13.84 -33.23
N VAL A 533 3.69 13.35 -32.24
CA VAL A 533 3.16 12.45 -31.20
C VAL A 533 2.16 13.17 -30.31
N SER A 534 2.44 14.40 -29.87
CA SER A 534 1.57 15.10 -28.93
C SER A 534 0.20 15.35 -29.54
N LYS A 535 0.17 15.89 -30.77
CA LYS A 535 -1.10 16.17 -31.46
C LYS A 535 -1.88 14.89 -31.76
N THR A 536 -1.18 13.81 -32.10
CA THR A 536 -1.79 12.50 -32.31
C THR A 536 -2.43 11.95 -31.04
N VAL A 537 -1.74 12.07 -29.90
CA VAL A 537 -2.26 11.65 -28.58
C VAL A 537 -3.48 12.47 -28.17
N ASP A 538 -3.43 13.79 -28.35
CA ASP A 538 -4.52 14.69 -27.97
C ASP A 538 -5.78 14.41 -28.79
N ALA A 539 -5.65 14.27 -30.11
CA ALA A 539 -6.77 13.94 -30.98
C ALA A 539 -7.32 12.52 -30.72
N TYR A 540 -6.46 11.57 -30.36
CA TYR A 540 -6.90 10.24 -29.95
C TYR A 540 -7.72 10.28 -28.66
N LYS A 541 -7.28 11.05 -27.65
CA LYS A 541 -8.03 11.20 -26.39
C LYS A 541 -9.38 11.85 -26.61
N GLU A 542 -9.43 12.92 -27.41
CA GLU A 542 -10.68 13.60 -27.78
C GLU A 542 -11.66 12.63 -28.45
N MET A 543 -11.17 11.80 -29.37
CA MET A 543 -11.97 10.76 -30.03
C MET A 543 -12.54 9.73 -29.03
N ILE A 544 -11.73 9.25 -28.08
CA ILE A 544 -12.18 8.29 -27.05
C ILE A 544 -13.20 8.94 -26.10
N GLU A 545 -12.97 10.19 -25.70
CA GLU A 545 -13.88 10.97 -24.86
C GLU A 545 -15.22 11.22 -25.56
N HIS A 546 -15.20 11.57 -26.85
CA HIS A 546 -16.40 11.71 -27.66
C HIS A 546 -17.20 10.41 -27.73
N GLY A 547 -16.52 9.27 -27.95
CA GLY A 547 -17.17 7.95 -27.96
C GLY A 547 -17.72 7.50 -26.59
N THR A 548 -17.25 8.09 -25.50
CA THR A 548 -17.77 7.86 -24.15
C THR A 548 -19.08 8.63 -23.92
N HIS A 549 -19.17 9.86 -24.43
CA HIS A 549 -20.39 10.66 -24.37
C HIS A 549 -21.42 10.26 -25.44
N ASN A 550 -20.97 9.71 -26.56
CA ASN A 550 -21.80 9.33 -27.71
C ASN A 550 -21.53 7.86 -28.12
N PRO A 551 -22.07 6.86 -27.40
CA PRO A 551 -21.77 5.44 -27.63
C PRO A 551 -22.05 4.92 -29.05
N ALA A 552 -23.05 5.47 -29.74
CA ALA A 552 -23.36 5.14 -31.14
C ALA A 552 -22.29 5.59 -32.13
N GLU A 553 -21.57 6.68 -31.81
CA GLU A 553 -20.52 7.25 -32.68
C GLU A 553 -19.11 6.79 -32.27
N LYS A 554 -19.01 5.94 -31.25
CA LYS A 554 -17.74 5.44 -30.74
C LYS A 554 -16.95 4.74 -31.84
N VAL A 555 -15.76 5.26 -32.12
CA VAL A 555 -14.81 4.67 -33.06
C VAL A 555 -14.40 3.26 -32.60
N ARG A 556 -14.43 2.30 -33.53
CA ARG A 556 -14.20 0.88 -33.26
C ARG A 556 -12.90 0.33 -33.83
N ALA A 557 -12.34 1.02 -34.81
CA ALA A 557 -11.07 0.66 -35.43
C ALA A 557 -10.40 1.90 -36.01
N MET A 558 -9.08 1.82 -36.15
CA MET A 558 -8.26 2.88 -36.70
C MET A 558 -7.49 2.41 -37.94
N ILE A 559 -7.32 3.32 -38.88
CA ILE A 559 -6.38 3.23 -40.00
C ILE A 559 -5.31 4.29 -39.76
N GLY A 560 -4.02 3.94 -39.85
CA GLY A 560 -2.93 4.87 -39.52
C GLY A 560 -1.68 4.16 -38.99
N PHE A 561 -0.64 4.86 -38.53
CA PHE A 561 -0.41 6.31 -38.51
C PHE A 561 0.38 6.79 -39.76
N GLY A 562 0.81 5.86 -40.60
CA GLY A 562 1.70 6.06 -41.74
C GLY A 562 3.19 6.19 -41.38
N GLN A 563 3.57 6.01 -40.10
CA GLN A 563 4.94 6.19 -39.62
C GLN A 563 5.28 5.24 -38.46
N ASN A 564 6.40 4.51 -38.57
CA ASN A 564 6.86 3.56 -37.53
C ASN A 564 7.00 4.23 -36.15
N TYR A 565 7.55 5.45 -36.09
CA TYR A 565 7.77 6.17 -34.83
C TYR A 565 6.45 6.50 -34.10
N LEU A 566 5.41 6.93 -34.81
CA LEU A 566 4.11 7.23 -34.19
C LEU A 566 3.44 5.96 -33.67
N THR A 567 3.44 4.88 -34.46
CA THR A 567 2.88 3.58 -34.05
C THR A 567 3.52 3.07 -32.77
N GLU A 568 4.84 3.12 -32.67
CA GLU A 568 5.58 2.72 -31.46
C GLU A 568 5.16 3.54 -30.23
N ARG A 569 4.95 4.85 -30.41
CA ARG A 569 4.55 5.77 -29.32
C ARG A 569 3.08 5.65 -28.92
N MET A 570 2.20 5.32 -29.85
CA MET A 570 0.75 5.20 -29.61
C MET A 570 0.32 3.84 -29.06
N THR A 571 1.17 2.81 -29.22
CA THR A 571 0.86 1.43 -28.81
C THR A 571 0.36 1.28 -27.36
N PRO A 572 0.93 1.94 -26.35
CA PRO A 572 0.42 1.83 -24.98
C PRO A 572 -1.04 2.29 -24.83
N LEU A 573 -1.45 3.33 -25.57
CA LEU A 573 -2.82 3.84 -25.55
C LEU A 573 -3.76 2.87 -26.28
N LEU A 574 -3.35 2.39 -27.46
CA LEU A 574 -4.12 1.40 -28.23
C LEU A 574 -4.32 0.10 -27.45
N ASN A 575 -3.30 -0.36 -26.72
CA ASN A 575 -3.40 -1.55 -25.88
C ASN A 575 -4.32 -1.33 -24.67
N GLY A 576 -4.27 -0.14 -24.05
CA GLY A 576 -5.14 0.24 -22.94
C GLY A 576 -6.62 0.21 -23.32
N ASP A 577 -6.95 0.78 -24.48
CA ASP A 577 -8.34 0.87 -24.96
C ASP A 577 -8.77 -0.31 -25.84
N LYS A 578 -7.86 -1.27 -26.07
CA LYS A 578 -8.06 -2.43 -26.95
C LYS A 578 -8.45 -2.04 -28.38
N MET A 579 -7.85 -0.97 -28.90
CA MET A 579 -8.17 -0.37 -30.18
C MET A 579 -7.42 -1.04 -31.35
N PRO A 580 -8.12 -1.73 -32.27
CA PRO A 580 -7.51 -2.30 -33.47
C PRO A 580 -6.95 -1.20 -34.38
N LEU A 581 -5.68 -1.34 -34.78
CA LEU A 581 -5.02 -0.48 -35.74
C LEU A 581 -4.69 -1.27 -37.02
N LEU A 582 -5.06 -0.72 -38.17
CA LEU A 582 -4.62 -1.20 -39.48
C LEU A 582 -3.66 -0.19 -40.11
N ALA A 583 -2.38 -0.55 -40.10
CA ALA A 583 -1.30 0.19 -40.71
C ALA A 583 -1.23 -0.03 -42.22
N THR A 584 -0.97 1.05 -42.95
CA THR A 584 -0.88 1.05 -44.42
C THR A 584 0.55 1.08 -44.92
N ARG A 585 1.52 1.57 -44.12
CA ARG A 585 2.91 1.75 -44.56
C ARG A 585 3.93 1.15 -43.61
N GLU A 586 3.61 1.06 -42.32
CA GLU A 586 4.55 0.70 -41.27
C GLU A 586 5.11 -0.73 -41.44
N ASP A 587 6.43 -0.80 -41.53
CA ASP A 587 7.17 -1.95 -42.03
C ASP A 587 8.19 -2.50 -41.03
N LYS A 588 8.33 -1.87 -39.84
CA LYS A 588 9.21 -2.33 -38.78
C LYS A 588 8.93 -3.81 -38.46
N LEU A 589 10.00 -4.60 -38.32
CA LEU A 589 9.89 -6.04 -38.12
C LEU A 589 9.21 -6.37 -36.77
N GLU A 590 9.49 -5.59 -35.73
CA GLU A 590 9.03 -5.80 -34.35
C GLU A 590 7.53 -5.64 -34.19
N PHE A 591 6.85 -4.92 -35.09
CA PHE A 591 5.38 -4.83 -35.07
C PHE A 591 4.69 -6.17 -35.36
N GLY A 592 5.44 -7.18 -35.83
CA GLY A 592 4.95 -8.55 -35.92
C GLY A 592 4.80 -9.27 -34.57
N ASP A 593 5.40 -8.76 -33.49
CA ASP A 593 5.31 -9.36 -32.16
C ASP A 593 3.94 -9.06 -31.52
N LYS A 594 3.05 -10.05 -31.53
CA LYS A 594 1.71 -9.94 -30.95
C LYS A 594 1.68 -9.89 -29.43
N ALA A 595 2.77 -10.22 -28.74
CA ALA A 595 2.86 -10.01 -27.30
C ALA A 595 3.01 -8.51 -26.96
N LEU A 596 3.72 -7.76 -27.82
CA LEU A 596 3.94 -6.32 -27.63
C LEU A 596 2.91 -5.45 -28.36
N TYR A 597 2.47 -5.88 -29.55
CA TYR A 597 1.54 -5.17 -30.42
C TYR A 597 0.29 -6.03 -30.75
N PRO A 598 -0.53 -6.41 -29.76
CA PRO A 598 -1.66 -7.33 -29.95
C PRO A 598 -2.71 -6.82 -30.95
N TYR A 599 -2.98 -5.51 -30.94
CA TYR A 599 -4.01 -4.87 -31.76
C TYR A 599 -3.49 -4.28 -33.08
N TYR A 600 -2.18 -4.39 -33.34
CA TYR A 600 -1.57 -3.89 -34.57
C TYR A 600 -1.73 -4.88 -35.72
N ASN A 601 -2.22 -4.41 -36.85
CA ASN A 601 -2.29 -5.14 -38.11
C ASN A 601 -1.73 -4.27 -39.22
N ARG A 602 -1.26 -4.86 -40.32
CA ARG A 602 -0.75 -4.10 -41.47
C ARG A 602 -1.16 -4.73 -42.80
N LEU A 603 -1.26 -3.88 -43.81
CA LEU A 603 -1.39 -4.27 -45.22
C LEU A 603 -0.04 -4.31 -45.94
N SER A 604 0.98 -3.61 -45.40
CA SER A 604 2.32 -3.54 -45.96
C SER A 604 3.16 -4.77 -45.61
N TRP A 605 4.20 -4.99 -46.41
CA TRP A 605 5.23 -6.01 -46.15
C TRP A 605 6.17 -5.48 -45.06
N HIS A 606 6.70 -6.34 -44.20
CA HIS A 606 7.79 -5.90 -43.31
C HIS A 606 9.11 -5.78 -44.06
N GLU A 607 10.01 -4.99 -43.49
CA GLU A 607 11.39 -4.84 -43.92
C GLU A 607 12.09 -6.19 -44.11
N GLY A 608 11.91 -7.14 -43.18
CA GLY A 608 12.48 -8.49 -43.32
C GLY A 608 12.04 -9.23 -44.60
N ALA A 609 10.82 -9.00 -45.08
CA ALA A 609 10.33 -9.60 -46.32
C ALA A 609 10.99 -8.94 -47.55
N ALA A 610 11.14 -7.62 -47.54
CA ALA A 610 11.87 -6.89 -48.58
C ALA A 610 13.35 -7.33 -48.63
N THR A 611 14.02 -7.41 -47.48
CA THR A 611 15.39 -7.90 -47.35
C THR A 611 15.52 -9.35 -47.84
N HIS A 612 14.55 -10.22 -47.54
CA HIS A 612 14.51 -11.57 -48.06
C HIS A 612 14.43 -11.61 -49.60
N SER A 613 13.59 -10.76 -50.21
CA SER A 613 13.50 -10.64 -51.67
C SER A 613 14.82 -10.20 -52.30
N VAL A 614 15.55 -9.27 -51.68
CA VAL A 614 16.89 -8.85 -52.12
C VAL A 614 17.89 -10.02 -52.04
N PHE A 615 17.89 -10.78 -50.94
CA PHE A 615 18.77 -11.94 -50.81
C PHE A 615 18.43 -13.08 -51.79
N LEU A 616 17.15 -13.29 -52.10
CA LEU A 616 16.73 -14.20 -53.17
C LEU A 616 17.28 -13.75 -54.52
N ALA A 617 17.26 -12.45 -54.81
CA ALA A 617 17.83 -11.88 -56.03
C ALA A 617 19.35 -12.09 -56.12
N PHE A 618 20.09 -11.96 -55.00
CA PHE A 618 21.52 -12.25 -54.94
C PHE A 618 21.81 -13.74 -55.17
N LYS A 619 21.02 -14.62 -54.54
CA LYS A 619 21.11 -16.07 -54.72
C LYS A 619 20.91 -16.47 -56.18
N GLN A 620 19.87 -15.94 -56.83
CA GLN A 620 19.57 -16.21 -58.24
C GLN A 620 20.71 -15.75 -59.16
N ARG A 621 21.35 -14.62 -58.86
CA ARG A 621 22.48 -14.07 -59.62
C ARG A 621 23.83 -14.68 -59.22
N LYS A 622 23.85 -15.63 -58.28
CA LYS A 622 25.05 -16.26 -57.72
C LYS A 622 26.07 -15.25 -57.17
N TRP A 623 25.60 -14.10 -56.65
CA TRP A 623 26.45 -13.12 -56.01
C TRP A 623 26.87 -13.63 -54.63
N LYS A 624 28.15 -13.97 -54.47
CA LYS A 624 28.70 -14.57 -53.23
C LYS A 624 29.41 -13.56 -52.32
N LYS A 625 29.76 -12.40 -52.85
CA LYS A 625 30.41 -11.30 -52.14
C LYS A 625 29.65 -10.04 -52.51
N VAL A 626 28.97 -9.44 -51.54
CA VAL A 626 28.14 -8.25 -51.73
C VAL A 626 28.57 -7.23 -50.69
N CYS A 627 28.74 -5.98 -51.11
CA CYS A 627 28.89 -4.87 -50.19
C CYS A 627 27.49 -4.38 -49.81
N TYR A 628 27.18 -4.37 -48.52
CA TYR A 628 25.95 -3.84 -47.99
C TYR A 628 26.27 -2.51 -47.30
N LEU A 629 25.65 -1.44 -47.79
CA LEU A 629 25.74 -0.11 -47.20
C LEU A 629 24.41 0.16 -46.51
N GLU A 630 24.42 0.09 -45.18
CA GLU A 630 23.29 0.52 -44.37
C GLU A 630 23.36 2.04 -44.21
N MET A 631 22.40 2.75 -44.79
CA MET A 631 22.23 4.17 -44.50
C MET A 631 21.54 4.31 -43.14
N ASP A 632 22.35 4.40 -42.09
CA ASP A 632 21.91 4.99 -40.83
C ASP A 632 21.50 6.44 -41.15
N SER A 633 20.19 6.75 -41.14
CA SER A 633 19.79 8.13 -41.39
C SER A 633 20.45 9.02 -40.34
N ILE A 634 21.02 10.16 -40.77
CA ILE A 634 21.59 11.16 -39.84
C ILE A 634 20.55 11.51 -38.76
N SER A 635 19.27 11.51 -39.10
CA SER A 635 18.15 11.67 -38.17
C SER A 635 18.11 10.57 -37.08
N ASN A 636 18.29 9.30 -37.43
CA ASN A 636 18.37 8.19 -36.46
C ASN A 636 19.60 8.30 -35.57
N LEU A 637 20.74 8.74 -36.11
CA LEU A 637 21.95 9.00 -35.32
C LEU A 637 21.75 10.16 -34.34
N HIS A 638 21.05 11.23 -34.74
CA HIS A 638 20.70 12.35 -33.86
C HIS A 638 19.69 11.96 -32.78
N VAL A 639 18.68 11.13 -33.09
CA VAL A 639 17.73 10.60 -32.11
C VAL A 639 18.45 9.70 -31.10
N ASN A 640 19.29 8.78 -31.56
CA ASN A 640 20.11 7.92 -30.70
C ASN A 640 21.08 8.73 -29.83
N LEU A 641 21.66 9.81 -30.38
CA LEU A 641 22.51 10.73 -29.63
C LEU A 641 21.70 11.42 -28.53
N SER A 642 20.56 12.02 -28.87
CA SER A 642 19.69 12.72 -27.91
C SER A 642 19.25 11.80 -26.76
N GLU A 643 18.85 10.58 -27.09
CA GLU A 643 18.45 9.59 -26.07
C GLU A 643 19.63 9.16 -25.19
N THR A 644 20.80 8.92 -25.79
CA THR A 644 22.00 8.52 -25.04
C THR A 644 22.49 9.66 -24.14
N GLU A 645 22.41 10.91 -24.60
CA GLU A 645 22.71 12.11 -23.82
C GLU A 645 21.74 12.31 -22.66
N PHE A 646 20.45 12.08 -22.86
CA PHE A 646 19.46 12.12 -21.79
C PHE A 646 19.76 11.07 -20.71
N ARG A 647 20.03 9.83 -21.12
CA ARG A 647 20.38 8.74 -20.20
C ARG A 647 21.70 9.01 -19.46
N PHE A 648 22.69 9.59 -20.14
CA PHE A 648 23.95 10.02 -19.52
C PHE A 648 23.72 11.10 -18.46
N ARG A 649 22.95 12.15 -18.79
CA ARG A 649 22.65 13.26 -17.88
C ARG A 649 21.96 12.78 -16.61
N ARG A 650 20.94 11.94 -16.75
CA ARG A 650 20.24 11.30 -15.62
C ARG A 650 21.18 10.47 -14.74
N ALA A 651 22.05 9.67 -15.35
CA ALA A 651 23.02 8.88 -14.60
C ALA A 651 24.04 9.76 -13.86
N TYR A 652 24.50 10.84 -14.48
CA TYR A 652 25.40 11.82 -13.88
C TYR A 652 24.76 12.55 -12.69
N GLU A 653 23.50 12.98 -12.81
CA GLU A 653 22.71 13.56 -11.71
C GLU A 653 22.62 12.61 -10.51
N GLN A 654 22.40 11.30 -10.75
CA GLN A 654 22.39 10.29 -9.69
C GLN A 654 23.76 10.16 -9.02
N VAL A 655 24.87 10.19 -9.77
CA VAL A 655 26.22 10.17 -9.18
C VAL A 655 26.45 11.38 -8.27
N VAL A 656 26.03 12.59 -8.68
CA VAL A 656 26.13 13.81 -7.86
C VAL A 656 25.32 13.67 -6.57
N LEU A 657 24.07 13.21 -6.66
CA LEU A 657 23.22 12.98 -5.49
C LEU A 657 23.82 11.96 -4.52
N LEU A 658 24.39 10.87 -5.05
CA LEU A 658 25.02 9.82 -4.24
C LEU A 658 26.32 10.32 -3.59
N ASN A 659 27.09 11.18 -4.27
CA ASN A 659 28.27 11.83 -3.68
C ASN A 659 27.90 12.72 -2.49
N ASN A 660 26.86 13.54 -2.64
CA ASN A 660 26.34 14.37 -1.54
C ASN A 660 25.92 13.50 -0.35
N LYS A 661 25.21 12.39 -0.62
CA LYS A 661 24.78 11.44 0.40
C LYS A 661 25.96 10.73 1.09
N LEU A 662 27.04 10.45 0.35
CA LEU A 662 28.25 9.84 0.88
C LEU A 662 29.03 10.83 1.75
N GLN A 663 29.05 12.12 1.39
CA GLN A 663 29.59 13.20 2.21
C GLN A 663 28.79 13.39 3.51
N ASP A 664 27.46 13.35 3.45
CA ASP A 664 26.61 13.39 4.64
C ASP A 664 26.86 12.20 5.57
N LEU A 665 27.01 11.01 5.00
CA LEU A 665 27.34 9.80 5.77
C LEU A 665 28.75 9.87 6.36
N GLN A 666 29.71 10.48 5.66
CA GLN A 666 31.07 10.72 6.15
C GLN A 666 31.05 11.66 7.36
N VAL A 667 30.32 12.78 7.29
CA VAL A 667 30.15 13.70 8.44
C VAL A 667 29.52 12.97 9.62
N ARG A 668 28.49 12.15 9.37
CA ARG A 668 27.84 11.34 10.40
C ARG A 668 28.69 10.17 10.90
N TYR A 669 29.70 9.73 10.15
CA TYR A 669 30.68 8.74 10.57
C TYR A 669 31.76 9.35 11.46
N ASP A 670 32.20 10.58 11.15
CA ASP A 670 33.25 11.27 11.88
C ASP A 670 32.85 11.66 13.31
N GLN A 671 31.56 11.78 13.60
CA GLN A 671 31.04 12.00 14.96
C GLN A 671 31.23 10.76 15.87
N PRO A 672 30.64 9.58 15.59
CA PRO A 672 30.89 8.36 16.37
C PRO A 672 32.33 7.82 16.24
N ARG A 673 33.12 8.29 15.26
CA ARG A 673 34.57 8.02 15.23
C ARG A 673 35.31 8.80 16.31
N ARG A 674 34.98 10.07 16.51
CA ARG A 674 35.51 10.90 17.61
C ARG A 674 35.08 10.38 18.97
N ASP A 675 33.85 9.89 19.07
CA ASP A 675 33.27 9.38 20.33
C ASP A 675 33.57 7.87 20.59
N GLU A 676 34.46 7.27 19.81
CA GLU A 676 34.87 5.85 19.87
C GLU A 676 33.76 4.78 19.79
N LEU A 677 32.57 5.12 19.28
CA LEU A 677 31.42 4.22 19.25
C LEU A 677 31.53 3.16 18.12
N ARG A 678 32.15 2.01 18.42
CA ARG A 678 32.47 0.93 17.45
C ARG A 678 31.26 0.39 16.67
N SER A 679 30.12 0.18 17.33
CA SER A 679 28.91 -0.36 16.68
C SER A 679 28.27 0.61 15.68
N PHE A 680 28.31 1.91 15.95
CA PHE A 680 27.82 2.94 15.04
C PHE A 680 28.76 3.16 13.86
N ARG A 681 30.07 3.14 14.10
CA ARG A 681 31.08 3.12 13.03
C ARG A 681 30.81 1.97 12.07
N TYR A 682 30.54 0.78 12.58
CA TYR A 682 30.26 -0.40 11.74
C TYR A 682 28.97 -0.23 10.90
N ASN A 683 27.87 0.23 11.51
CA ASN A 683 26.61 0.42 10.77
C ASN A 683 26.70 1.52 9.71
N ILE A 684 27.33 2.66 10.03
CA ILE A 684 27.51 3.76 9.08
C ILE A 684 28.49 3.33 7.97
N ARG A 685 29.53 2.57 8.30
CA ARG A 685 30.44 2.00 7.29
C ARG A 685 29.74 1.05 6.34
N LEU A 686 28.84 0.18 6.82
CA LEU A 686 28.01 -0.67 5.95
C LEU A 686 27.13 0.15 5.01
N ARG A 687 26.50 1.22 5.51
CA ARG A 687 25.69 2.14 4.68
C ARG A 687 26.54 2.89 3.66
N MET A 688 27.73 3.35 4.04
CA MET A 688 28.68 3.96 3.13
C MET A 688 29.11 2.98 2.04
N SER A 689 29.46 1.73 2.39
CA SER A 689 29.82 0.69 1.41
C SER A 689 28.67 0.37 0.44
N ALA A 690 27.42 0.34 0.91
CA ALA A 690 26.26 0.14 0.05
C ALA A 690 26.03 1.32 -0.91
N VAL A 691 26.08 2.57 -0.40
CA VAL A 691 25.95 3.78 -1.22
C VAL A 691 27.10 3.91 -2.22
N GLU A 692 28.31 3.55 -1.82
CA GLU A 692 29.49 3.51 -2.68
C GLU A 692 29.36 2.45 -3.79
N GLY A 693 28.85 1.26 -3.47
CA GLY A 693 28.56 0.22 -4.47
C GLY A 693 27.55 0.70 -5.53
N VAL A 694 26.46 1.33 -5.09
CA VAL A 694 25.45 1.89 -6.01
C VAL A 694 26.01 3.06 -6.82
N ARG A 695 26.80 3.95 -6.19
CA ARG A 695 27.49 5.06 -6.89
C ARG A 695 28.41 4.52 -7.98
N ASN A 696 29.22 3.50 -7.68
CA ASN A 696 30.16 2.93 -8.64
C ASN A 696 29.43 2.28 -9.82
N ALA A 697 28.29 1.60 -9.59
CA ALA A 697 27.46 1.07 -10.67
C ALA A 697 26.91 2.18 -11.59
N TYR A 698 26.40 3.28 -11.01
CA TYR A 698 25.97 4.45 -11.80
C TYR A 698 27.13 5.15 -12.52
N TYR A 699 28.32 5.17 -11.91
CA TYR A 699 29.52 5.74 -12.52
C TYR A 699 29.98 4.92 -13.73
N GLU A 700 30.02 3.58 -13.62
CA GLU A 700 30.31 2.69 -14.75
C GLU A 700 29.29 2.84 -15.87
N TYR A 701 28.00 2.89 -15.53
CA TYR A 701 26.94 3.14 -16.50
C TYR A 701 27.07 4.50 -17.18
N ALA A 702 27.33 5.57 -16.42
CA ALA A 702 27.55 6.91 -16.95
C ALA A 702 28.78 6.96 -17.87
N ARG A 703 29.87 6.28 -17.50
CA ARG A 703 31.08 6.17 -18.33
C ARG A 703 30.78 5.46 -19.65
N GLN A 704 30.10 4.32 -19.62
CA GLN A 704 29.69 3.61 -20.84
C GLN A 704 28.80 4.47 -21.75
N LYS A 705 27.88 5.26 -21.18
CA LYS A 705 27.05 6.18 -21.96
C LYS A 705 27.84 7.38 -22.48
N ALA A 706 28.80 7.92 -21.74
CA ALA A 706 29.67 8.99 -22.20
C ALA A 706 30.52 8.55 -23.40
N ASP A 707 31.11 7.36 -23.34
CA ASP A 707 31.87 6.77 -24.44
C ASP A 707 30.97 6.57 -25.67
N LYS A 708 29.73 6.14 -25.47
CA LYS A 708 28.73 6.02 -26.54
C LYS A 708 28.31 7.38 -27.13
N VAL A 709 28.16 8.42 -26.31
CA VAL A 709 27.89 9.79 -26.78
C VAL A 709 29.05 10.31 -27.62
N LEU A 710 30.29 10.11 -27.18
CA LEU A 710 31.49 10.50 -27.95
C LEU A 710 31.58 9.76 -29.28
N TYR A 711 31.33 8.45 -29.26
CA TYR A 711 31.26 7.63 -30.47
C TYR A 711 30.19 8.14 -31.45
N LEU A 712 28.97 8.40 -30.97
CA LEU A 712 27.88 8.90 -31.81
C LEU A 712 28.16 10.29 -32.36
N ARG A 713 28.71 11.20 -31.55
CA ARG A 713 29.12 12.55 -32.01
C ARG A 713 30.24 12.48 -33.04
N HIS A 714 31.22 11.60 -32.85
CA HIS A 714 32.29 11.36 -33.83
C HIS A 714 31.71 10.77 -35.11
N LYS A 715 30.84 9.76 -35.02
CA LYS A 715 30.17 9.13 -36.16
C LYS A 715 29.39 10.16 -36.98
N ILE A 716 28.57 11.00 -36.32
CA ILE A 716 27.85 12.09 -36.99
C ILE A 716 28.83 13.05 -37.68
N ARG A 717 29.91 13.46 -37.00
CA ARG A 717 30.90 14.39 -37.56
C ARG A 717 31.65 13.80 -38.76
N SER A 718 32.05 12.53 -38.70
CA SER A 718 32.72 11.86 -39.81
C SER A 718 31.80 11.70 -41.02
N THR A 719 30.51 11.44 -40.80
CA THR A 719 29.51 11.35 -41.87
C THR A 719 29.22 12.71 -42.50
N VAL A 720 29.26 13.80 -41.71
CA VAL A 720 29.09 15.16 -42.25
C VAL A 720 30.33 15.62 -43.03
N VAL A 721 31.56 15.26 -42.60
CA VAL A 721 32.81 15.67 -43.28
C VAL A 721 33.04 14.90 -44.60
N SER A 722 32.65 13.62 -44.68
CA SER A 722 32.72 12.86 -45.94
C SER A 722 31.85 13.46 -47.06
N ASP A 723 30.75 14.14 -46.71
CA ASP A 723 29.87 14.80 -47.68
C ASP A 723 30.49 16.11 -48.24
N PHE A 724 31.60 16.62 -47.68
CA PHE A 724 32.27 17.85 -48.15
C PHE A 724 33.62 17.59 -48.85
N GLU A 725 34.27 16.44 -48.63
CA GLU A 725 35.58 16.13 -49.25
C GLU A 725 35.45 15.54 -50.67
N ASP A 726 34.32 14.90 -51.01
CA ASP A 726 34.05 14.32 -52.34
C ASP A 726 33.83 15.37 -53.46
N ASP A 727 33.66 16.66 -53.13
CA ASP A 727 33.52 17.75 -54.11
C ASP A 727 34.86 18.42 -54.50
N SER A 728 35.99 18.01 -53.91
CA SER A 728 37.29 18.72 -54.07
C SER A 728 38.41 17.97 -54.80
N SER A 729 38.18 16.73 -55.27
CA SER A 729 39.23 15.89 -55.87
C SER A 729 39.13 15.61 -57.37
N SER A 730 38.24 16.31 -58.11
CA SER A 730 38.05 16.08 -59.56
C SER A 730 38.65 17.15 -60.48
N SER A 731 39.77 17.79 -60.12
CA SER A 731 40.46 18.72 -61.03
C SER A 731 41.98 18.72 -60.83
N GLU A 732 42.68 17.74 -61.40
CA GLU A 732 44.06 17.86 -61.93
C GLU A 732 44.56 16.50 -62.45
N GLU A 733 44.08 16.08 -63.63
CA GLU A 733 44.86 15.20 -64.52
C GLU A 733 44.44 15.44 -65.98
N SER A 734 44.82 16.60 -66.52
CA SER A 734 44.93 16.83 -67.96
C SER A 734 45.80 18.05 -68.26
N MET A 735 47.12 17.87 -68.32
CA MET A 735 48.05 18.67 -69.15
C MET A 735 49.48 18.08 -69.07
N GLU A 736 49.72 16.98 -69.78
CA GLU A 736 50.74 16.79 -70.84
C GLU A 736 50.74 15.34 -71.34
#